data_AF-X6N6G1-F1
#
_entry.id   AF-X6N6G1-F1
#
_cell.length_a   1.000
_cell.length_b   1.000
_cell.length_c   1.000
_cell.angle_alpha   90.00
_cell.angle_beta   90.00
_cell.angle_gamma   90.00
#
_symmetry.space_group_name_H-M   'P 1'
#
loop_
_entity.id
_entity.type
_entity.pdbx_description
1 polymer ?
#
loop_
_entity_poly.entity_id
_entity_poly.type
_entity_poly.pdbx_seq_one_letter_code
_entity_poly.pdbx_strand_id
1 'polypeptide(L)'
;MSGGGGGTLNELQKAHAKRWKVHQVVHWLIQNDMKQYTKAFYEEGIDGDILLNDMSDNLLSQLGVKIVHIGQFKRKLKELKKVIRGATDILLEEETTIVWTFADPDKKNEAKILREELAEERLKVANLEKELEAARKQITDYKEAFQAYKETGIFGPIGEPSAAGSSSDNASESASSIEPLLSMGSQRSQSFSNLALPQSTDIIANNRLVNIIKQKKNDSIQNQTPFAAIENVPEWKNEEVAYWLISINFPQYALSFYNLISDGDMLLHDVDNDTLIEDLNVKKIHSRRILQQIQELRREVLGHWDTEIFEMATTEPDNNRPTKAEIAKLKQQLETLQKEQDQLLHELENGLSSEEINDVKTDETTNPSSSTSNTTNNKGAKNFLSNKISALREERDEVKQQLDALQQKYKDDISANEANIDEMKFALDDLKQRNTQLTQELETAQTHLKQLNIEYENLKKTLAEKKTDPDPKEHLLINDEAKSDANPDNVDITQIVQKVKNMADSDPHFATPANVLEWTQDEVCFWLYQMQVEVYIPQFLKMGIDGNILVGDVNEKWLKEDLAVSKLHITKILRELEKLKAHYYLIERVHFDFTGSFFLIGLSEQQAIQILELTKQLKEERELAHAYETEIAQLKAEMERNDPVAVILLLYLFVALFDTNNNNNNNNNK
;
A
#
# COMPACT_ATOMS: atom_id res chain seq x y z
N MET A 1 15.70 -5.59 -54.30
CA MET A 1 15.83 -4.89 -53.01
C MET A 1 16.32 -5.91 -52.01
N SER A 2 17.60 -5.83 -51.65
CA SER A 2 18.28 -6.77 -50.75
C SER A 2 17.72 -6.61 -49.34
N GLY A 3 17.26 -7.71 -48.73
CA GLY A 3 16.91 -7.75 -47.32
C GLY A 3 18.15 -7.50 -46.47
N GLY A 4 18.35 -6.26 -46.06
CA GLY A 4 19.32 -5.91 -45.04
C GLY A 4 18.79 -6.47 -43.72
N GLY A 5 19.48 -7.48 -43.16
CA GLY A 5 19.18 -7.96 -41.82
C GLY A 5 19.23 -6.77 -40.86
N GLY A 6 18.16 -6.57 -40.09
CA GLY A 6 18.11 -5.55 -39.05
C GLY A 6 19.13 -5.88 -37.98
N GLY A 7 20.36 -5.41 -38.17
CA GLY A 7 21.42 -5.53 -37.17
C GLY A 7 20.98 -4.79 -35.91
N THR A 8 20.90 -5.49 -34.79
CA THR A 8 20.76 -4.87 -33.47
C THR A 8 21.84 -3.80 -33.31
N LEU A 9 21.47 -2.60 -32.81
CA LEU A 9 22.45 -1.53 -32.58
C LEU A 9 23.42 -2.08 -31.54
N ASN A 10 24.69 -2.26 -31.93
CA ASN A 10 25.70 -2.78 -31.00
C ASN A 10 25.90 -1.78 -29.85
N GLU A 11 26.39 -2.24 -28.70
CA GLU A 11 26.59 -1.36 -27.54
C GLU A 11 27.49 -0.16 -27.85
N LEU A 12 28.47 -0.34 -28.74
CA LEU A 12 29.32 0.73 -29.27
C LEU A 12 28.53 1.84 -29.99
N GLN A 13 27.52 1.48 -30.79
CA GLN A 13 26.64 2.45 -31.43
C GLN A 13 25.76 3.17 -30.41
N LYS A 14 25.30 2.48 -29.35
CA LYS A 14 24.54 3.08 -28.24
C LYS A 14 25.38 4.06 -27.42
N ALA A 15 26.67 3.80 -27.22
CA ALA A 15 27.58 4.72 -26.54
C ALA A 15 27.70 6.09 -27.23
N HIS A 16 27.46 6.14 -28.55
CA HIS A 16 27.46 7.38 -29.34
C HIS A 16 26.06 7.97 -29.57
N ALA A 17 25.07 7.62 -28.74
CA ALA A 17 23.69 8.07 -28.93
C ALA A 17 23.50 9.58 -28.96
N LYS A 18 24.34 10.35 -28.25
CA LYS A 18 24.33 11.82 -28.33
C LYS A 18 24.59 12.38 -29.74
N ARG A 19 25.27 11.61 -30.60
CA ARG A 19 25.57 11.98 -31.99
C ARG A 19 24.63 11.32 -33.00
N TRP A 20 23.60 10.62 -32.53
CA TRP A 20 22.67 9.96 -33.42
C TRP A 20 21.93 10.96 -34.28
N LYS A 21 21.83 10.63 -35.57
CA LYS A 21 20.94 11.32 -36.49
C LYS A 21 19.52 10.78 -36.34
N VAL A 22 18.54 11.52 -36.86
CA VAL A 22 17.11 11.18 -36.83
C VAL A 22 16.83 9.74 -37.25
N HIS A 23 17.47 9.25 -38.32
CA HIS A 23 17.28 7.86 -38.78
C HIS A 23 17.81 6.80 -37.79
N GLN A 24 18.83 7.11 -36.99
CA GLN A 24 19.35 6.21 -35.95
C GLN A 24 18.41 6.18 -34.74
N VAL A 25 17.80 7.31 -34.38
CA VAL A 25 16.74 7.38 -33.38
C VAL A 25 15.52 6.55 -33.82
N VAL A 26 15.09 6.69 -35.07
CA VAL A 26 14.02 5.87 -35.66
C VAL A 26 14.35 4.39 -35.60
N HIS A 27 15.59 4.01 -35.93
CA HIS A 27 16.02 2.61 -35.84
C HIS A 27 16.00 2.09 -34.40
N TRP A 28 16.42 2.92 -33.43
CA TRP A 28 16.32 2.59 -32.02
C TRP A 28 14.87 2.39 -31.57
N LEU A 29 13.92 3.23 -32.02
CA LEU A 29 12.49 3.03 -31.73
C LEU A 29 11.97 1.69 -32.27
N ILE A 30 12.37 1.32 -33.50
CA ILE A 30 11.97 0.03 -34.10
C ILE A 30 12.51 -1.15 -33.28
N GLN A 31 13.75 -1.05 -32.78
CA GLN A 31 14.37 -2.10 -31.96
C GLN A 31 13.76 -2.27 -30.57
N ASN A 32 13.07 -1.26 -30.07
CA ASN A 32 12.36 -1.30 -28.79
C ASN A 32 10.84 -1.39 -29.00
N ASP A 33 10.39 -1.95 -30.12
CA ASP A 33 8.98 -2.18 -30.45
C ASP A 33 8.07 -0.91 -30.44
N MET A 34 8.67 0.27 -30.62
CA MET A 34 8.00 1.57 -30.69
C MET A 34 7.86 2.09 -32.13
N LYS A 35 7.76 1.18 -33.11
CA LYS A 35 7.78 1.49 -34.55
C LYS A 35 6.65 2.44 -34.99
N GLN A 36 5.51 2.43 -34.32
CA GLN A 36 4.35 3.28 -34.60
C GLN A 36 4.65 4.78 -34.43
N TYR A 37 5.63 5.14 -33.61
CA TYR A 37 6.01 6.54 -33.36
C TYR A 37 7.12 7.03 -34.29
N THR A 38 7.71 6.15 -35.09
CA THR A 38 8.86 6.47 -35.95
C THR A 38 8.59 7.61 -36.93
N LYS A 39 7.37 7.68 -37.47
CA LYS A 39 6.97 8.74 -38.40
C LYS A 39 7.00 10.11 -37.72
N ALA A 40 6.37 10.25 -36.56
CA ALA A 40 6.32 11.51 -35.82
C ALA A 40 7.72 11.96 -35.40
N PHE A 41 8.53 11.05 -34.86
CA PHE A 41 9.92 11.37 -34.48
C PHE A 41 10.77 11.78 -35.69
N TYR A 42 10.53 11.18 -36.86
CA TYR A 42 11.23 11.53 -38.09
C TYR A 42 10.82 12.91 -38.62
N GLU A 43 9.51 13.18 -38.66
CA GLU A 43 8.94 14.44 -39.16
C GLU A 43 9.31 15.63 -38.28
N GLU A 44 9.33 15.46 -36.96
CA GLU A 44 9.75 16.49 -35.99
C GLU A 44 11.28 16.59 -35.83
N GLY A 45 12.04 15.79 -36.58
CA GLY A 45 13.51 15.89 -36.62
C GLY A 45 14.20 15.54 -35.29
N ILE A 46 13.63 14.63 -34.51
CA ILE A 46 14.16 14.24 -33.20
C ILE A 46 15.48 13.47 -33.39
N ASP A 47 16.59 14.12 -33.08
CA ASP A 47 17.92 13.53 -33.11
C ASP A 47 18.37 13.02 -31.73
N GLY A 48 19.58 12.48 -31.66
CA GLY A 48 20.11 11.86 -30.44
C GLY A 48 20.31 12.83 -29.27
N ASP A 49 20.58 14.10 -29.54
CA ASP A 49 20.79 15.10 -28.49
C ASP A 49 19.46 15.51 -27.86
N ILE A 50 18.45 15.77 -28.72
CA ILE A 50 17.07 16.05 -28.30
C ILE A 50 16.48 14.85 -27.56
N LEU A 51 16.67 13.63 -28.08
CA LEU A 51 16.19 12.39 -27.45
C LEU A 51 16.69 12.26 -26.01
N LEU A 52 17.96 12.57 -25.76
CA LEU A 52 18.58 12.36 -24.45
C LEU A 52 18.31 13.51 -23.48
N ASN A 53 18.30 14.75 -23.95
CA ASN A 53 18.28 15.91 -23.05
C ASN A 53 16.88 16.54 -22.92
N ASP A 54 16.08 16.49 -23.97
CA ASP A 54 14.87 17.32 -24.09
C ASP A 54 13.56 16.51 -24.06
N MET A 55 13.63 15.17 -23.94
CA MET A 55 12.46 14.32 -23.82
C MET A 55 11.73 14.48 -22.47
N SER A 56 10.69 15.31 -22.51
CA SER A 56 9.68 15.48 -21.47
C SER A 56 8.36 14.79 -21.85
N ASP A 57 7.49 14.54 -20.86
CA ASP A 57 6.17 13.93 -21.07
C ASP A 57 5.30 14.74 -22.03
N ASN A 58 5.35 16.07 -21.91
CA ASN A 58 4.62 16.97 -22.79
C ASN A 58 5.08 16.84 -24.24
N LEU A 59 6.39 16.71 -24.48
CA LEU A 59 6.92 16.56 -25.83
C LEU A 59 6.58 15.16 -26.40
N LEU A 60 6.62 14.11 -25.58
CA LEU A 60 6.17 12.78 -25.99
C LEU A 60 4.68 12.76 -26.37
N SER A 61 3.82 13.41 -25.58
CA SER A 61 2.41 13.58 -25.91
C SER A 61 2.19 14.39 -27.18
N GLN A 62 2.99 15.45 -27.42
CA GLN A 62 2.96 16.23 -28.67
C GLN A 62 3.37 15.39 -29.89
N LEU A 63 4.30 14.45 -29.71
CA LEU A 63 4.72 13.48 -30.72
C LEU A 63 3.67 12.37 -30.95
N GLY A 64 2.53 12.41 -30.24
CA GLY A 64 1.48 11.40 -30.33
C GLY A 64 1.84 10.07 -29.66
N VAL A 65 2.83 10.07 -28.75
CA VAL A 65 3.12 8.91 -27.92
C VAL A 65 1.98 8.74 -26.92
N LYS A 66 1.34 7.57 -26.92
CA LYS A 66 0.26 7.26 -25.97
C LYS A 66 0.81 7.22 -24.54
N ILE A 67 -0.02 7.60 -23.57
CA ILE A 67 0.36 7.68 -22.15
C ILE A 67 0.96 6.35 -21.68
N VAL A 68 0.37 5.24 -22.10
CA VAL A 68 0.78 3.88 -21.74
C VAL A 68 2.17 3.50 -22.27
N HIS A 69 2.69 4.17 -23.32
CA HIS A 69 4.05 3.91 -23.84
C HIS A 69 5.07 4.91 -23.31
N ILE A 70 4.67 6.00 -22.64
CA ILE A 70 5.59 7.01 -22.10
C ILE A 70 6.53 6.39 -21.06
N GLY A 71 6.01 5.53 -20.18
CA GLY A 71 6.82 4.88 -19.16
C GLY A 71 7.84 3.89 -19.74
N GLN A 72 7.43 3.05 -20.71
CA GLN A 72 8.32 2.18 -21.47
C GLN A 72 9.43 2.99 -22.16
N PHE A 73 9.04 4.09 -22.84
CA PHE A 73 9.97 5.00 -23.49
C PHE A 73 11.00 5.55 -22.50
N LYS A 74 10.57 6.01 -21.33
CA LYS A 74 11.46 6.51 -20.28
C LYS A 74 12.41 5.44 -19.74
N ARG A 75 11.95 4.19 -19.54
CA ARG A 75 12.82 3.09 -19.12
C ARG A 75 13.90 2.81 -20.16
N LYS A 76 13.52 2.68 -21.43
CA LYS A 76 14.49 2.48 -22.53
C LYS A 76 15.42 3.67 -22.70
N LEU A 77 14.93 4.89 -22.50
CA LEU A 77 15.78 6.09 -22.49
C LEU A 77 16.76 6.08 -21.31
N LYS A 78 16.34 5.61 -20.13
CA LYS A 78 17.19 5.46 -18.94
C LYS A 78 18.26 4.39 -19.17
N GLU A 79 17.92 3.24 -19.76
CA GLU A 79 18.87 2.21 -20.18
C GLU A 79 19.89 2.79 -21.18
N LEU A 80 19.44 3.53 -22.18
CA LEU A 80 20.30 4.18 -23.16
C LEU A 80 21.25 5.18 -22.48
N LYS A 81 20.75 6.02 -21.58
CA LYS A 81 21.57 6.94 -20.77
C LYS A 81 22.59 6.20 -19.92
N LYS A 82 22.23 5.05 -19.33
CA LYS A 82 23.15 4.22 -18.55
C LYS A 82 24.29 3.67 -19.41
N VAL A 83 24.00 3.21 -20.63
CA VAL A 83 25.03 2.75 -21.58
C VAL A 83 25.98 3.88 -21.96
N ILE A 84 25.46 5.09 -22.20
CA ILE A 84 26.30 6.27 -22.49
C ILE A 84 27.16 6.63 -21.29
N ARG A 85 26.58 6.68 -20.08
CA ARG A 85 27.32 6.95 -18.84
C ARG A 85 28.39 5.93 -18.58
N GLY A 86 28.09 4.63 -18.62
CA GLY A 86 29.11 3.57 -18.47
C GLY A 86 30.23 3.64 -19.51
N ALA A 87 29.94 4.08 -20.75
CA ALA A 87 30.98 4.33 -21.75
C ALA A 87 31.81 5.60 -21.47
N THR A 88 31.29 6.55 -20.70
CA THR A 88 31.96 7.82 -20.34
C THR A 88 32.64 7.72 -18.96
N ASP A 89 32.10 6.92 -18.05
CA ASP A 89 32.50 6.76 -16.64
C ASP A 89 33.63 5.72 -16.46
N ILE A 90 33.95 4.90 -17.49
CA ILE A 90 35.23 4.15 -17.51
C ILE A 90 36.46 5.08 -17.47
N LEU A 91 36.28 6.40 -17.60
CA LEU A 91 37.34 7.41 -17.41
C LEU A 91 37.19 8.27 -16.14
N LEU A 92 36.13 8.11 -15.34
CA LEU A 92 35.85 8.96 -14.18
C LEU A 92 35.26 8.22 -12.94
N GLU A 93 35.25 6.89 -12.90
CA GLU A 93 34.94 6.12 -11.68
C GLU A 93 36.10 6.15 -10.67
N GLU A 94 36.33 7.31 -10.03
CA GLU A 94 36.87 7.34 -8.66
C GLU A 94 36.08 8.23 -7.70
N GLU A 95 35.15 9.08 -8.15
CA GLU A 95 34.37 9.92 -7.23
C GLU A 95 32.91 10.04 -7.70
N THR A 96 31.96 9.78 -6.79
CA THR A 96 30.52 10.15 -6.86
C THR A 96 29.45 9.11 -7.26
N THR A 97 29.67 7.81 -7.05
CA THR A 97 28.53 6.87 -6.90
C THR A 97 28.40 6.42 -5.46
N ILE A 98 27.89 7.32 -4.60
CA ILE A 98 27.35 6.95 -3.29
C ILE A 98 26.00 6.27 -3.56
N VAL A 99 26.07 4.95 -3.73
CA VAL A 99 24.92 4.08 -3.51
C VAL A 99 24.59 4.18 -2.01
N TRP A 100 23.39 4.64 -1.69
CA TRP A 100 22.85 4.58 -0.33
C TRP A 100 22.57 3.11 0.05
N THR A 101 23.60 2.36 0.40
CA THR A 101 23.45 1.07 1.09
C THR A 101 23.20 1.35 2.57
N PHE A 102 21.98 1.07 3.02
CA PHE A 102 21.57 1.09 4.43
C PHE A 102 22.20 -0.09 5.22
N ALA A 103 23.52 -0.13 5.31
CA ALA A 103 24.28 -1.14 6.03
C ALA A 103 24.77 -0.65 7.41
N ASP A 104 24.07 0.32 8.02
CA ASP A 104 24.46 0.89 9.31
C ASP A 104 23.56 0.37 10.45
N PRO A 105 24.07 -0.45 11.39
CA PRO A 105 23.29 -0.95 12.52
C PRO A 105 22.76 0.18 13.44
N ASP A 106 23.39 1.35 13.43
CA ASP A 106 22.88 2.52 14.16
C ASP A 106 21.65 3.11 13.45
N LYS A 107 21.60 3.10 12.11
CA LYS A 107 20.40 3.47 11.34
C LYS A 107 19.26 2.46 11.52
N LYS A 108 19.55 1.21 11.87
CA LYS A 108 18.52 0.21 12.22
C LYS A 108 17.87 0.53 13.56
N ASN A 109 18.63 0.97 14.55
CA ASN A 109 18.08 1.45 15.83
C ASN A 109 17.36 2.79 15.66
N GLU A 110 17.87 3.68 14.82
CA GLU A 110 17.20 4.94 14.47
C GLU A 110 15.88 4.67 13.73
N ALA A 111 15.86 3.77 12.75
CA ALA A 111 14.63 3.35 12.09
C ALA A 111 13.64 2.66 13.04
N LYS A 112 14.13 1.98 14.08
CA LYS A 112 13.28 1.42 15.14
C LYS A 112 12.67 2.53 16.00
N ILE A 113 13.47 3.50 16.42
CA ILE A 113 13.02 4.67 17.20
C ILE A 113 12.01 5.49 16.37
N LEU A 114 12.30 5.77 15.11
CA LEU A 114 11.39 6.48 14.20
C LEU A 114 10.09 5.70 13.96
N ARG A 115 10.13 4.36 13.95
CA ARG A 115 8.90 3.53 13.87
C ARG A 115 8.09 3.58 15.15
N GLU A 116 8.73 3.58 16.32
CA GLU A 116 8.06 3.75 17.61
C GLU A 116 7.46 5.16 17.73
N GLU A 117 8.19 6.20 17.34
CA GLU A 117 7.71 7.60 17.32
C GLU A 117 6.57 7.80 16.32
N LEU A 118 6.66 7.22 15.11
CA LEU A 118 5.58 7.24 14.13
C LEU A 118 4.34 6.48 14.63
N ALA A 119 4.51 5.38 15.38
CA ALA A 119 3.39 4.66 15.99
C ALA A 119 2.72 5.49 17.10
N GLU A 120 3.49 6.20 17.91
CA GLU A 120 2.96 7.14 18.90
C GLU A 120 2.22 8.31 18.26
N GLU A 121 2.74 8.90 17.18
CA GLU A 121 2.04 9.95 16.44
C GLU A 121 0.74 9.44 15.82
N ARG A 122 0.73 8.24 15.24
CA ARG A 122 -0.50 7.62 14.73
C ARG A 122 -1.53 7.39 15.82
N LEU A 123 -1.10 7.02 17.02
CA LEU A 123 -1.99 6.89 18.18
C LEU A 123 -2.55 8.25 18.62
N LYS A 124 -1.73 9.31 18.62
CA LYS A 124 -2.19 10.69 18.89
C LYS A 124 -3.22 11.15 17.85
N VAL A 125 -2.97 10.92 16.57
CA VAL A 125 -3.91 11.25 15.49
C VAL A 125 -5.22 10.48 15.66
N ALA A 126 -5.18 9.18 15.96
CA ALA A 126 -6.39 8.38 16.20
C ALA A 126 -7.21 8.88 17.41
N ASN A 127 -6.54 9.39 18.45
CA ASN A 127 -7.24 10.00 19.59
C ASN A 127 -7.86 11.35 19.23
N LEU A 128 -7.16 12.21 18.48
CA LEU A 128 -7.71 13.47 17.98
C LEU A 128 -8.90 13.25 17.04
N GLU A 129 -8.86 12.21 16.19
CA GLU A 129 -10.00 11.83 15.35
C GLU A 129 -11.22 11.43 16.18
N LYS A 130 -11.04 10.69 17.29
CA LYS A 130 -12.13 10.37 18.22
C LYS A 130 -12.70 11.62 18.90
N GLU A 131 -11.86 12.57 19.31
CA GLU A 131 -12.30 13.84 19.87
C GLU A 131 -13.08 14.69 18.85
N LEU A 132 -12.59 14.74 17.61
CA LEU A 132 -13.24 15.45 16.52
C LEU A 132 -14.61 14.84 16.19
N GLU A 133 -14.73 13.51 16.22
CA GLU A 133 -16.01 12.82 16.03
C GLU A 133 -16.98 13.07 17.19
N ALA A 134 -16.49 13.12 18.43
CA ALA A 134 -17.29 13.49 19.60
C ALA A 134 -17.81 14.94 19.50
N ALA A 135 -16.98 15.88 19.03
CA ALA A 135 -17.37 17.26 18.80
C ALA A 135 -18.41 17.39 17.67
N ARG A 136 -18.25 16.64 16.56
CA ARG A 136 -19.24 16.57 15.48
C ARG A 136 -20.59 16.04 15.97
N LYS A 137 -20.57 15.03 16.83
CA LYS A 137 -21.79 14.51 17.47
C LYS A 137 -22.47 15.59 18.31
N GLN A 138 -21.73 16.30 19.17
CA GLN A 138 -22.29 17.42 19.95
C GLN A 138 -22.89 18.51 19.06
N ILE A 139 -22.24 18.88 17.96
CA ILE A 139 -22.79 19.87 17.00
C ILE A 139 -24.11 19.37 16.41
N THR A 140 -24.21 18.09 16.08
CA THR A 140 -25.44 17.48 15.57
C THR A 140 -26.54 17.53 16.64
N ASP A 141 -26.23 17.11 17.87
CA ASP A 141 -27.18 17.17 18.99
C ASP A 141 -27.67 18.61 19.25
N TYR A 142 -26.78 19.61 19.17
CA TYR A 142 -27.16 21.03 19.28
C TYR A 142 -28.03 21.51 18.11
N LYS A 143 -27.77 21.06 16.89
CA LYS A 143 -28.61 21.39 15.72
C LYS A 143 -30.00 20.79 15.86
N GLU A 144 -30.10 19.55 16.31
CA GLU A 144 -31.38 18.88 16.57
C GLU A 144 -32.14 19.56 17.70
N ALA A 145 -31.47 19.88 18.81
CA ALA A 145 -32.07 20.63 19.92
C ALA A 145 -32.53 22.03 19.49
N PHE A 146 -31.75 22.73 18.66
CA PHE A 146 -32.13 24.03 18.11
C PHE A 146 -33.32 23.93 17.15
N GLN A 147 -33.38 22.89 16.32
CA GLN A 147 -34.50 22.64 15.42
C GLN A 147 -35.76 22.29 16.21
N ALA A 148 -35.66 21.44 17.24
CA ALA A 148 -36.76 21.14 18.15
C ALA A 148 -37.22 22.42 18.88
N TYR A 149 -36.29 23.26 19.34
CA TYR A 149 -36.62 24.55 19.94
C TYR A 149 -37.38 25.47 18.97
N LYS A 150 -36.96 25.53 17.70
CA LYS A 150 -37.66 26.27 16.63
C LYS A 150 -39.07 25.74 16.39
N GLU A 151 -39.26 24.42 16.44
CA GLU A 151 -40.55 23.75 16.25
C GLU A 151 -41.50 23.90 17.44
N THR A 152 -40.99 24.05 18.67
CA THR A 152 -41.83 24.26 19.86
C THR A 152 -42.54 25.61 19.91
N GLY A 153 -42.25 26.55 18.99
CA GLY A 153 -43.02 27.78 18.82
C GLY A 153 -42.99 28.73 20.03
N ILE A 154 -42.00 28.61 20.92
CA ILE A 154 -41.88 29.41 22.14
C ILE A 154 -41.47 30.86 21.84
N PHE A 155 -40.93 31.14 20.65
CA PHE A 155 -40.86 32.50 20.11
C PHE A 155 -42.13 32.78 19.30
N GLY A 156 -43.05 33.53 19.93
CA GLY A 156 -44.10 34.23 19.19
C GLY A 156 -43.48 35.11 18.10
N PRO A 157 -44.21 35.37 17.00
CA PRO A 157 -43.70 36.11 15.85
C PRO A 157 -43.15 37.46 16.34
N ILE A 158 -41.84 37.62 16.27
CA ILE A 158 -41.21 38.93 16.44
C ILE A 158 -41.69 39.73 15.22
N GLY A 159 -42.64 40.63 15.48
CA GLY A 159 -43.23 41.49 14.46
C GLY A 159 -42.15 42.20 13.68
N GLU A 160 -42.17 42.00 12.37
CA GLU A 160 -41.46 42.86 11.43
C GLU A 160 -41.90 44.32 11.68
N PRO A 161 -40.96 45.27 11.83
CA PRO A 161 -41.32 46.67 11.92
C PRO A 161 -41.96 47.12 10.60
N SER A 162 -43.25 47.39 10.69
CA SER A 162 -44.11 47.97 9.66
C SER A 162 -43.48 49.24 9.07
N ALA A 163 -42.97 49.14 7.85
CA ALA A 163 -42.67 50.29 7.00
C ALA A 163 -43.95 50.66 6.24
N ALA A 164 -44.58 51.74 6.68
CA ALA A 164 -45.72 52.34 6.00
C ALA A 164 -45.33 52.89 4.62
N GLY A 165 -46.18 52.68 3.61
CA GLY A 165 -46.30 53.62 2.50
C GLY A 165 -46.60 53.04 1.13
N SER A 166 -47.84 53.25 0.69
CA SER A 166 -48.24 53.52 -0.71
C SER A 166 -48.66 52.34 -1.60
N SER A 167 -49.97 52.10 -1.60
CA SER A 167 -50.88 52.06 -2.76
C SER A 167 -50.39 51.45 -4.10
N SER A 168 -51.07 50.39 -4.56
CA SER A 168 -52.15 50.51 -5.56
C SER A 168 -52.50 49.12 -6.14
N ASP A 169 -53.78 48.78 -6.07
CA ASP A 169 -54.60 48.17 -7.13
C ASP A 169 -53.96 47.09 -8.03
N ASN A 170 -54.38 45.84 -7.87
CA ASN A 170 -55.34 45.18 -8.78
C ASN A 170 -55.30 43.64 -8.71
N ALA A 171 -56.49 43.09 -8.49
CA ALA A 171 -57.10 42.03 -9.30
C ALA A 171 -56.32 40.70 -9.46
N SER A 172 -56.68 39.66 -8.69
CA SER A 172 -57.76 38.69 -8.99
C SER A 172 -57.34 37.56 -9.92
N GLU A 173 -57.89 36.38 -9.61
CA GLU A 173 -57.91 35.12 -10.38
C GLU A 173 -56.67 34.22 -10.20
N SER A 174 -56.71 33.18 -9.37
CA SER A 174 -57.51 31.94 -9.39
C SER A 174 -57.01 30.87 -10.36
N ALA A 175 -56.69 29.73 -9.75
CA ALA A 175 -57.00 28.37 -10.19
C ALA A 175 -55.93 27.54 -10.94
N SER A 176 -55.85 26.29 -10.43
CA SER A 176 -55.56 25.00 -11.09
C SER A 176 -54.17 24.80 -11.67
N SER A 177 -53.39 23.86 -11.13
CA SER A 177 -53.44 22.42 -11.47
C SER A 177 -53.43 22.18 -12.97
N ILE A 178 -52.33 21.62 -13.47
CA ILE A 178 -52.24 20.66 -14.60
C ILE A 178 -50.75 20.26 -14.71
N GLU A 179 -50.48 18.95 -14.62
CA GLU A 179 -49.21 18.35 -15.05
C GLU A 179 -48.95 18.61 -16.55
N PRO A 180 -47.75 18.33 -17.10
CA PRO A 180 -47.71 17.07 -17.84
C PRO A 180 -46.37 16.31 -17.87
N LEU A 181 -46.57 15.00 -18.07
CA LEU A 181 -45.71 13.99 -18.66
C LEU A 181 -44.89 14.41 -19.90
N LEU A 182 -43.72 13.76 -20.00
CA LEU A 182 -43.06 13.14 -21.18
C LEU A 182 -42.43 13.99 -22.32
N SER A 183 -41.16 13.61 -22.60
CA SER A 183 -40.64 13.17 -23.92
C SER A 183 -39.69 14.09 -24.71
N MET A 184 -38.43 13.59 -24.77
CA MET A 184 -37.53 13.42 -25.93
C MET A 184 -37.14 14.55 -26.91
N GLY A 185 -35.83 14.54 -27.24
CA GLY A 185 -35.28 14.89 -28.57
C GLY A 185 -34.48 16.20 -28.60
N SER A 186 -33.15 16.19 -28.48
CA SER A 186 -32.13 15.98 -29.54
C SER A 186 -31.97 17.16 -30.52
N GLN A 187 -30.79 17.78 -30.54
CA GLN A 187 -29.89 18.03 -31.70
C GLN A 187 -28.70 18.90 -31.24
N ARG A 188 -27.45 18.43 -31.28
CA ARG A 188 -26.55 18.17 -32.42
C ARG A 188 -25.83 19.45 -32.89
N SER A 189 -24.66 19.70 -32.32
CA SER A 189 -23.60 20.52 -32.92
C SER A 189 -22.54 19.58 -33.51
N GLN A 190 -22.26 19.78 -34.79
CA GLN A 190 -21.35 18.98 -35.59
C GLN A 190 -19.89 19.32 -35.25
N SER A 191 -19.12 18.31 -34.88
CA SER A 191 -17.66 18.31 -34.99
C SER A 191 -17.24 17.14 -35.88
N PHE A 192 -16.26 17.43 -36.74
CA PHE A 192 -15.82 16.60 -37.86
C PHE A 192 -15.12 15.32 -37.38
N SER A 193 -15.68 14.18 -37.81
CA SER A 193 -14.99 12.99 -38.33
C SER A 193 -13.76 12.43 -37.59
N ASN A 194 -13.99 11.75 -36.48
CA ASN A 194 -13.43 10.41 -36.35
C ASN A 194 -14.41 9.45 -37.01
N LEU A 195 -14.02 8.77 -38.09
CA LEU A 195 -14.77 7.62 -38.60
C LEU A 195 -14.81 6.58 -37.48
N ALA A 196 -15.90 6.60 -36.69
CA ALA A 196 -16.23 5.49 -35.82
C ALA A 196 -16.46 4.28 -36.72
N LEU A 197 -15.45 3.43 -36.84
CA LEU A 197 -15.67 2.06 -37.30
C LEU A 197 -16.78 1.46 -36.42
N PRO A 198 -17.70 0.67 -37.00
CA PRO A 198 -18.81 0.11 -36.26
C PRO A 198 -18.25 -0.74 -35.11
N GLN A 199 -18.65 -0.45 -33.86
CA GLN A 199 -18.24 -1.18 -32.64
C GLN A 199 -18.36 -2.71 -32.78
N SER A 200 -19.16 -3.21 -33.74
CA SER A 200 -19.26 -4.62 -34.06
C SER A 200 -17.96 -5.25 -34.59
N THR A 201 -17.09 -4.52 -35.30
CA THR A 201 -15.84 -5.09 -35.82
C THR A 201 -14.86 -5.42 -34.71
N ASP A 202 -14.80 -4.56 -33.68
CA ASP A 202 -13.89 -4.74 -32.55
C ASP A 202 -14.33 -5.91 -31.67
N ILE A 203 -15.64 -6.09 -31.47
CA ILE A 203 -16.19 -7.24 -30.74
C ILE A 203 -15.85 -8.55 -31.45
N ILE A 204 -16.03 -8.62 -32.77
CA ILE A 204 -15.72 -9.83 -33.55
C ILE A 204 -14.21 -10.11 -33.53
N ALA A 205 -13.37 -9.08 -33.71
CA ALA A 205 -11.93 -9.21 -33.65
C ALA A 205 -11.45 -9.68 -32.27
N ASN A 206 -12.02 -9.12 -31.20
CA ASN A 206 -11.71 -9.50 -29.83
C ASN A 206 -12.10 -10.95 -29.53
N ASN A 207 -13.31 -11.38 -29.91
CA ASN A 207 -13.72 -12.77 -29.75
C ASN A 207 -12.82 -13.75 -30.52
N ARG A 208 -12.40 -13.38 -31.72
CA ARG A 208 -11.44 -14.18 -32.50
C ARG A 208 -10.09 -14.26 -31.79
N LEU A 209 -9.58 -13.15 -31.27
CA LEU A 209 -8.33 -13.11 -30.51
C LEU A 209 -8.41 -13.99 -29.26
N VAL A 210 -9.49 -13.88 -28.48
CA VAL A 210 -9.71 -14.69 -27.27
C VAL A 210 -9.67 -16.19 -27.59
N ASN A 211 -10.29 -16.61 -28.69
CA ASN A 211 -10.27 -18.02 -29.12
C ASN A 211 -8.87 -18.49 -29.53
N ILE A 212 -8.13 -17.66 -30.29
CA ILE A 212 -6.75 -17.95 -30.71
C ILE A 212 -5.84 -18.09 -29.49
N ILE A 213 -5.95 -17.17 -28.52
CA ILE A 213 -5.14 -17.16 -27.31
C ILE A 213 -5.44 -18.40 -26.43
N LYS A 214 -6.71 -18.75 -26.26
CA LYS A 214 -7.10 -19.99 -25.54
C LYS A 214 -6.55 -21.24 -26.23
N GLN A 215 -6.59 -21.30 -27.55
CA GLN A 215 -5.99 -22.39 -28.32
C GLN A 215 -4.46 -22.45 -28.11
N LYS A 216 -3.77 -21.31 -28.16
CA LYS A 216 -2.31 -21.23 -27.94
C LYS A 216 -1.91 -21.72 -26.54
N LYS A 217 -2.70 -21.43 -25.50
CA LYS A 217 -2.49 -21.99 -24.15
C LYS A 217 -2.59 -23.52 -24.17
N ASN A 218 -3.61 -24.07 -24.82
CA ASN A 218 -3.80 -25.52 -24.92
C ASN A 218 -2.64 -26.20 -25.69
N ASP A 219 -2.19 -25.61 -26.79
CA ASP A 219 -1.04 -26.09 -27.56
C ASP A 219 0.26 -26.02 -26.73
N SER A 220 0.42 -24.99 -25.92
CA SER A 220 1.58 -24.84 -25.02
C SER A 220 1.63 -25.94 -23.95
N ILE A 221 0.47 -26.33 -23.41
CA ILE A 221 0.37 -27.46 -22.46
C ILE A 221 0.82 -28.76 -23.14
N GLN A 222 0.43 -28.98 -24.40
CA GLN A 222 0.85 -30.16 -25.16
C GLN A 222 2.35 -30.17 -25.46
N ASN A 223 2.94 -29.00 -25.73
CA ASN A 223 4.35 -28.85 -26.08
C ASN A 223 5.29 -28.63 -24.88
N GLN A 224 4.77 -28.64 -23.65
CA GLN A 224 5.51 -28.35 -22.41
C GLN A 224 6.27 -27.01 -22.43
N THR A 225 5.76 -26.02 -23.16
CA THR A 225 6.31 -24.67 -23.13
C THR A 225 5.63 -23.86 -22.02
N PRO A 226 6.38 -23.06 -21.23
CA PRO A 226 5.78 -22.17 -20.24
C PRO A 226 5.12 -21.00 -20.97
N PHE A 227 3.78 -20.99 -21.03
CA PHE A 227 3.00 -19.88 -21.60
C PHE A 227 2.20 -19.19 -20.50
N ALA A 228 2.41 -17.89 -20.35
CA ALA A 228 1.89 -17.06 -19.27
C ALA A 228 2.23 -17.63 -17.88
N ALA A 229 3.47 -18.10 -17.71
CA ALA A 229 4.01 -18.51 -16.41
C ALA A 229 4.29 -17.26 -15.57
N ILE A 230 3.79 -17.21 -14.34
CA ILE A 230 3.82 -16.01 -13.48
C ILE A 230 5.27 -15.60 -13.16
N GLU A 231 6.19 -16.57 -13.07
CA GLU A 231 7.59 -16.31 -12.79
C GLU A 231 8.27 -15.50 -13.91
N ASN A 232 7.72 -15.54 -15.12
CA ASN A 232 8.27 -14.91 -16.32
C ASN A 232 7.46 -13.71 -16.79
N VAL A 233 6.64 -13.08 -15.94
CA VAL A 233 5.81 -11.92 -16.33
C VAL A 233 6.61 -10.82 -17.03
N PRO A 234 7.83 -10.42 -16.60
CA PRO A 234 8.60 -9.40 -17.31
C PRO A 234 8.95 -9.77 -18.76
N GLU A 235 8.98 -11.06 -19.09
CA GLU A 235 9.27 -11.59 -20.43
C GLU A 235 8.00 -11.90 -21.24
N TRP A 236 6.81 -11.71 -20.66
CA TRP A 236 5.55 -11.99 -21.35
C TRP A 236 5.42 -11.16 -22.61
N LYS A 237 4.97 -11.82 -23.67
CA LYS A 237 4.54 -11.14 -24.90
C LYS A 237 3.10 -10.64 -24.76
N ASN A 238 2.70 -9.77 -25.68
CA ASN A 238 1.32 -9.28 -25.77
C ASN A 238 0.25 -10.40 -25.79
N GLU A 239 0.52 -11.57 -26.38
CA GLU A 239 -0.41 -12.72 -26.31
C GLU A 239 -0.61 -13.25 -24.88
N GLU A 240 0.45 -13.27 -24.08
CA GLU A 240 0.43 -13.77 -22.71
C GLU A 240 -0.22 -12.77 -21.77
N VAL A 241 0.03 -11.47 -21.98
CA VAL A 241 -0.70 -10.38 -21.31
C VAL A 241 -2.21 -10.47 -21.60
N ALA A 242 -2.57 -10.68 -22.86
CA ALA A 242 -3.98 -10.83 -23.24
C ALA A 242 -4.59 -12.13 -22.69
N TYR A 243 -3.83 -13.23 -22.60
CA TYR A 243 -4.27 -14.45 -21.90
C TYR A 243 -4.51 -14.20 -20.41
N TRP A 244 -3.60 -13.51 -19.74
CA TRP A 244 -3.76 -13.16 -18.33
C TRP A 244 -5.05 -12.37 -18.11
N LEU A 245 -5.33 -11.37 -18.96
CA LEU A 245 -6.56 -10.58 -18.88
C LEU A 245 -7.83 -11.43 -19.06
N ILE A 246 -7.79 -12.44 -19.93
CA ILE A 246 -8.87 -13.43 -20.09
C ILE A 246 -9.02 -14.28 -18.82
N SER A 247 -7.89 -14.67 -18.19
CA SER A 247 -7.87 -15.50 -16.99
C SER A 247 -8.44 -14.81 -15.76
N ILE A 248 -8.32 -13.48 -15.67
CA ILE A 248 -8.94 -12.66 -14.62
C ILE A 248 -10.35 -12.17 -14.99
N ASN A 249 -11.00 -12.83 -15.97
CA ASN A 249 -12.37 -12.57 -16.41
C ASN A 249 -12.62 -11.19 -17.07
N PHE A 250 -11.61 -10.62 -17.73
CA PHE A 250 -11.73 -9.37 -18.50
C PHE A 250 -11.45 -9.53 -20.01
N PRO A 251 -12.05 -10.54 -20.69
CA PRO A 251 -11.76 -10.83 -22.09
C PRO A 251 -12.13 -9.69 -23.05
N GLN A 252 -13.09 -8.82 -22.70
CA GLN A 252 -13.53 -7.69 -23.52
C GLN A 252 -12.44 -6.63 -23.77
N TYR A 253 -11.39 -6.61 -22.94
CA TYR A 253 -10.27 -5.68 -23.05
C TYR A 253 -9.03 -6.33 -23.69
N ALA A 254 -9.09 -7.63 -24.01
CA ALA A 254 -7.93 -8.39 -24.48
C ALA A 254 -7.34 -7.80 -25.76
N LEU A 255 -8.17 -7.34 -26.70
CA LEU A 255 -7.72 -6.71 -27.95
C LEU A 255 -7.02 -5.37 -27.71
N SER A 256 -7.54 -4.53 -26.82
CA SER A 256 -6.91 -3.25 -26.47
C SER A 256 -5.52 -3.48 -25.86
N PHE A 257 -5.41 -4.40 -24.90
CA PHE A 257 -4.13 -4.78 -24.29
C PHE A 257 -3.19 -5.39 -25.32
N TYR A 258 -3.67 -6.31 -26.17
CA TYR A 258 -2.84 -6.93 -27.20
C TYR A 258 -2.22 -5.92 -28.17
N ASN A 259 -2.95 -4.84 -28.47
CA ASN A 259 -2.51 -3.81 -29.42
C ASN A 259 -1.65 -2.71 -28.79
N LEU A 260 -1.86 -2.39 -27.50
CA LEU A 260 -1.24 -1.23 -26.83
C LEU A 260 -0.28 -1.60 -25.69
N ILE A 261 -0.34 -2.81 -25.16
CA ILE A 261 0.63 -3.32 -24.19
C ILE A 261 1.48 -4.35 -24.91
N SER A 262 2.73 -4.00 -25.21
CA SER A 262 3.62 -4.87 -26.00
C SER A 262 4.09 -6.09 -25.22
N ASP A 263 4.26 -5.95 -23.90
CA ASP A 263 4.89 -6.94 -23.06
C ASP A 263 4.45 -6.85 -21.59
N GLY A 264 4.83 -7.84 -20.78
CA GLY A 264 4.51 -7.86 -19.35
C GLY A 264 5.31 -6.84 -18.52
N ASP A 265 6.46 -6.36 -18.98
CA ASP A 265 7.20 -5.28 -18.32
C ASP A 265 6.39 -3.97 -18.32
N MET A 266 5.74 -3.64 -19.44
CA MET A 266 4.77 -2.56 -19.51
C MET A 266 3.58 -2.78 -18.58
N LEU A 267 3.01 -3.98 -18.56
CA LEU A 267 1.89 -4.32 -17.67
C LEU A 267 2.27 -4.05 -16.20
N LEU A 268 3.47 -4.46 -15.80
CA LEU A 268 3.95 -4.32 -14.44
C LEU A 268 4.33 -2.88 -14.09
N HIS A 269 4.89 -2.08 -14.99
CA HIS A 269 5.48 -0.79 -14.60
C HIS A 269 4.77 0.45 -15.13
N ASP A 270 4.01 0.32 -16.22
CA ASP A 270 3.45 1.48 -16.95
C ASP A 270 1.94 1.59 -16.87
N VAL A 271 1.26 0.52 -16.46
CA VAL A 271 -0.19 0.55 -16.34
C VAL A 271 -0.59 1.14 -14.99
N ASP A 272 -1.27 2.28 -15.08
CA ASP A 272 -1.91 3.03 -14.01
C ASP A 272 -3.41 3.20 -14.30
N ASN A 273 -4.12 3.98 -13.47
CA ASN A 273 -5.57 4.15 -13.66
C ASN A 273 -5.92 4.96 -14.91
N ASP A 274 -5.12 5.95 -15.26
CA ASP A 274 -5.42 6.88 -16.35
C ASP A 274 -5.13 6.20 -17.69
N THR A 275 -4.03 5.46 -17.81
CA THR A 275 -3.73 4.61 -18.97
C THR A 275 -4.80 3.55 -19.23
N LEU A 276 -5.36 2.93 -18.17
CA LEU A 276 -6.48 1.99 -18.33
C LEU A 276 -7.71 2.67 -18.93
N ILE A 277 -8.09 3.83 -18.41
CA ILE A 277 -9.32 4.50 -18.80
C ILE A 277 -9.19 5.17 -20.17
N GLU A 278 -8.12 5.94 -20.38
CA GLU A 278 -7.94 6.80 -21.53
C GLU A 278 -7.40 6.03 -22.74
N ASP A 279 -6.31 5.28 -22.58
CA ASP A 279 -5.64 4.63 -23.70
C ASP A 279 -6.25 3.26 -24.04
N LEU A 280 -6.55 2.47 -23.00
CA LEU A 280 -7.04 1.09 -23.16
C LEU A 280 -8.57 1.01 -23.25
N ASN A 281 -9.27 2.15 -23.06
CA ASN A 281 -10.73 2.25 -23.03
C ASN A 281 -11.37 1.28 -22.02
N VAL A 282 -10.68 1.02 -20.91
CA VAL A 282 -11.22 0.24 -19.80
C VAL A 282 -12.25 1.09 -19.09
N LYS A 283 -13.43 0.53 -18.86
CA LYS A 283 -14.45 1.23 -18.10
C LYS A 283 -13.92 1.47 -16.68
N LYS A 284 -14.17 2.65 -16.12
CA LYS A 284 -13.76 3.03 -14.76
C LYS A 284 -14.10 2.00 -13.68
N ILE A 285 -15.19 1.27 -13.88
CA ILE A 285 -15.62 0.14 -13.05
C ILE A 285 -14.58 -0.99 -12.99
N HIS A 286 -14.00 -1.33 -14.14
CA HIS A 286 -13.07 -2.44 -14.28
C HIS A 286 -11.62 -2.02 -14.02
N SER A 287 -11.30 -0.72 -14.16
CA SER A 287 -9.92 -0.23 -14.01
C SER A 287 -9.36 -0.52 -12.62
N ARG A 288 -10.15 -0.28 -11.56
CA ARG A 288 -9.74 -0.56 -10.18
C ARG A 288 -9.42 -2.03 -9.97
N ARG A 289 -10.27 -2.94 -10.46
CA ARG A 289 -10.07 -4.39 -10.31
C ARG A 289 -8.85 -4.85 -11.09
N ILE A 290 -8.70 -4.41 -12.34
CA ILE A 290 -7.53 -4.74 -13.15
C ILE A 290 -6.25 -4.23 -12.46
N LEU A 291 -6.24 -3.03 -11.87
CA LEU A 291 -5.09 -2.54 -11.10
C LEU A 291 -4.78 -3.39 -9.87
N GLN A 292 -5.80 -3.85 -9.14
CA GLN A 292 -5.58 -4.78 -8.01
C GLN A 292 -4.93 -6.07 -8.48
N GLN A 293 -5.38 -6.62 -9.61
CA GLN A 293 -4.80 -7.83 -10.20
C GLN A 293 -3.37 -7.58 -10.70
N ILE A 294 -3.06 -6.40 -11.25
CA ILE A 294 -1.69 -6.00 -11.59
C ILE A 294 -0.84 -5.89 -10.31
N GLN A 295 -1.38 -5.35 -9.22
CA GLN A 295 -0.69 -5.29 -7.93
C GLN A 295 -0.44 -6.68 -7.32
N GLU A 296 -1.37 -7.62 -7.49
CA GLU A 296 -1.19 -9.03 -7.14
C GLU A 296 -0.06 -9.65 -7.94
N LEU A 297 -0.07 -9.50 -9.29
CA LEU A 297 1.04 -9.92 -10.14
C LEU A 297 2.37 -9.30 -9.72
N ARG A 298 2.39 -8.00 -9.43
CA ARG A 298 3.60 -7.32 -8.91
C ARG A 298 4.07 -7.97 -7.61
N ARG A 299 3.18 -8.32 -6.68
CA ARG A 299 3.57 -9.01 -5.43
C ARG A 299 4.07 -10.43 -5.68
N GLU A 300 3.52 -11.16 -6.63
CA GLU A 300 3.98 -12.52 -6.94
C GLU A 300 5.35 -12.51 -7.65
N VAL A 301 5.54 -11.61 -8.60
CA VAL A 301 6.78 -11.47 -9.39
C VAL A 301 7.88 -10.77 -8.58
N LEU A 302 7.55 -9.63 -7.96
CA LEU A 302 8.50 -8.77 -7.24
C LEU A 302 8.57 -9.10 -5.75
N GLY A 303 7.64 -9.85 -5.17
CA GLY A 303 7.70 -10.23 -3.76
C GLY A 303 8.92 -11.09 -3.43
N HIS A 304 9.47 -11.80 -4.42
CA HIS A 304 10.80 -12.39 -4.30
C HIS A 304 11.90 -11.33 -4.21
N TRP A 305 11.81 -10.26 -5.01
CA TRP A 305 12.79 -9.18 -5.06
C TRP A 305 12.72 -8.23 -3.87
N ASP A 306 11.53 -7.89 -3.33
CA ASP A 306 11.42 -7.06 -2.13
C ASP A 306 11.94 -7.81 -0.89
N THR A 307 11.90 -9.14 -0.87
CA THR A 307 12.47 -9.95 0.22
C THR A 307 14.00 -10.10 0.05
N GLU A 308 14.48 -10.37 -1.17
CA GLU A 308 15.92 -10.46 -1.47
C GLU A 308 16.65 -9.12 -1.42
N ILE A 309 16.03 -8.00 -1.81
CA ILE A 309 16.63 -6.66 -1.67
C ILE A 309 16.70 -6.27 -0.19
N PHE A 310 15.74 -6.70 0.63
CA PHE A 310 15.83 -6.54 2.08
C PHE A 310 16.90 -7.47 2.70
N GLU A 311 17.05 -8.70 2.19
CA GLU A 311 18.09 -9.64 2.66
C GLU A 311 19.50 -9.24 2.19
N MET A 312 19.66 -8.72 0.97
CA MET A 312 20.91 -8.16 0.45
C MET A 312 21.26 -6.81 1.08
N ALA A 313 20.27 -6.03 1.56
CA ALA A 313 20.54 -4.90 2.45
C ALA A 313 20.95 -5.34 3.87
N THR A 314 20.80 -6.63 4.21
CA THR A 314 21.27 -7.24 5.46
C THR A 314 22.50 -8.13 5.32
N THR A 315 23.11 -8.24 4.13
CA THR A 315 24.40 -8.92 4.00
C THR A 315 25.50 -8.06 4.61
N GLU A 316 26.00 -8.57 5.73
CA GLU A 316 27.15 -8.21 6.57
C GLU A 316 27.57 -6.72 6.63
N PRO A 317 27.41 -6.06 7.79
CA PRO A 317 27.94 -4.71 8.00
C PRO A 317 29.44 -4.69 7.74
N ASP A 318 29.92 -3.61 7.12
CA ASP A 318 31.34 -3.34 6.86
C ASP A 318 32.18 -3.66 8.11
N ASN A 319 32.94 -4.75 8.03
CA ASN A 319 33.77 -5.28 9.12
C ASN A 319 34.89 -4.30 9.55
N ASN A 320 35.03 -3.15 8.89
CA ASN A 320 36.01 -2.12 9.22
C ASN A 320 35.45 -0.98 10.09
N ARG A 321 34.15 -0.96 10.44
CA ARG A 321 33.63 0.03 11.38
C ARG A 321 33.82 -0.46 12.81
N PRO A 322 34.60 0.25 13.66
CA PRO A 322 34.86 -0.19 15.02
C PRO A 322 33.55 -0.25 15.79
N THR A 323 33.13 -1.46 16.10
CA THR A 323 31.83 -1.69 16.72
C THR A 323 31.85 -1.22 18.16
N LYS A 324 30.68 -0.86 18.71
CA LYS A 324 30.50 -0.64 20.15
C LYS A 324 31.05 -1.81 20.99
N ALA A 325 31.06 -3.02 20.42
CA ALA A 325 31.66 -4.21 21.01
C ALA A 325 33.20 -4.15 21.06
N GLU A 326 33.87 -3.57 20.07
CA GLU A 326 35.32 -3.38 20.06
C GLU A 326 35.77 -2.34 21.10
N ILE A 327 35.03 -1.24 21.24
CA ILE A 327 35.22 -0.28 22.33
C ILE A 327 35.02 -0.95 23.70
N ALA A 328 34.01 -1.82 23.84
CA ALA A 328 33.77 -2.57 25.07
C ALA A 328 34.90 -3.57 25.37
N LYS A 329 35.42 -4.25 24.34
CA LYS A 329 36.54 -5.19 24.46
C LYS A 329 37.82 -4.48 24.89
N LEU A 330 38.15 -3.34 24.30
CA LEU A 330 39.33 -2.55 24.70
C LEU A 330 39.20 -2.02 26.13
N LYS A 331 38.00 -1.58 26.55
CA LYS A 331 37.74 -1.20 27.95
C LYS A 331 37.98 -2.37 28.92
N GLN A 332 37.51 -3.56 28.57
CA GLN A 332 37.72 -4.77 29.38
C GLN A 332 39.20 -5.16 29.47
N GLN A 333 39.94 -5.04 28.37
CA GLN A 333 41.38 -5.28 28.33
C GLN A 333 42.13 -4.28 29.23
N LEU A 334 41.77 -2.99 29.17
CA LEU A 334 42.34 -1.94 30.01
C LEU A 334 42.09 -2.21 31.51
N GLU A 335 40.88 -2.66 31.87
CA GLU A 335 40.55 -3.03 33.24
C GLU A 335 41.37 -4.24 33.73
N THR A 336 41.62 -5.21 32.86
CA THR A 336 42.39 -6.41 33.18
C THR A 336 43.88 -6.09 33.38
N LEU A 337 44.46 -5.28 32.49
CA LEU A 337 45.84 -4.80 32.62
C LEU A 337 46.03 -3.96 33.89
N GLN A 338 45.05 -3.12 34.24
CA GLN A 338 45.07 -2.35 35.47
C GLN A 338 45.08 -3.25 36.71
N LYS A 339 44.23 -4.29 36.75
CA LYS A 339 44.19 -5.26 37.85
C LYS A 339 45.51 -6.03 37.99
N GLU A 340 46.12 -6.46 36.89
CA GLU A 340 47.43 -7.15 36.92
C GLU A 340 48.54 -6.23 37.44
N GLN A 341 48.54 -4.97 37.01
CA GLN A 341 49.49 -3.98 37.51
C GLN A 341 49.35 -3.77 39.03
N ASP A 342 48.12 -3.63 39.53
CA ASP A 342 47.85 -3.43 40.96
C ASP A 342 48.23 -4.66 41.79
N GLN A 343 48.01 -5.87 41.26
CA GLN A 343 48.43 -7.11 41.91
C GLN A 343 49.96 -7.20 42.03
N LEU A 344 50.70 -6.87 40.97
CA LEU A 344 52.17 -6.89 41.00
C LEU A 344 52.76 -5.81 41.93
N LEU A 345 52.12 -4.65 42.03
CA LEU A 345 52.50 -3.62 43.00
C LEU A 345 52.31 -4.13 44.44
N HIS A 346 51.19 -4.79 44.73
CA HIS A 346 50.91 -5.38 46.03
C HIS A 346 51.89 -6.53 46.36
N GLU A 347 52.25 -7.38 45.40
CA GLU A 347 53.29 -8.41 45.58
C GLU A 347 54.67 -7.80 45.86
N LEU A 348 55.03 -6.71 45.17
CA LEU A 348 56.27 -5.98 45.41
C LEU A 348 56.31 -5.37 46.82
N GLU A 349 55.20 -4.80 47.28
CA GLU A 349 55.06 -4.18 48.61
C GLU A 349 55.14 -5.23 49.73
N ASN A 350 54.44 -6.36 49.59
CA ASN A 350 54.51 -7.45 50.56
C ASN A 350 55.88 -8.15 50.60
N GLY A 351 56.54 -8.29 49.44
CA GLY A 351 57.89 -8.80 49.34
C GLY A 351 58.94 -7.91 50.03
N LEU A 352 58.68 -6.59 50.11
CA LEU A 352 59.52 -5.63 50.84
C LEU A 352 59.25 -5.66 52.35
N SER A 353 58.00 -5.78 52.77
CA SER A 353 57.59 -5.78 54.18
C SER A 353 58.07 -7.03 54.95
N SER A 354 58.34 -8.12 54.25
CA SER A 354 58.81 -9.39 54.84
C SER A 354 60.30 -9.40 55.23
N GLU A 355 61.10 -8.44 54.73
CA GLU A 355 62.56 -8.39 54.97
C GLU A 355 62.96 -7.58 56.23
N GLU A 356 62.04 -6.85 56.88
CA GLU A 356 62.39 -5.89 57.94
C GLU A 356 62.18 -6.37 59.39
N ILE A 357 61.72 -7.62 59.64
CA ILE A 357 61.31 -8.05 61.01
C ILE A 357 62.28 -9.03 61.71
N ASN A 358 63.36 -9.49 61.08
CA ASN A 358 64.29 -10.48 61.70
C ASN A 358 65.71 -9.98 61.97
N ASP A 359 65.87 -8.74 62.46
CA ASP A 359 67.18 -8.28 62.94
C ASP A 359 67.12 -7.65 64.34
N VAL A 360 66.69 -8.43 65.35
CA VAL A 360 66.99 -8.14 66.76
C VAL A 360 67.22 -9.43 67.57
N LYS A 361 68.51 -9.64 67.88
CA LYS A 361 69.13 -10.36 69.03
C LYS A 361 68.97 -11.89 69.13
N THR A 362 70.11 -12.57 68.96
CA THR A 362 70.68 -13.45 70.00
C THR A 362 72.18 -13.66 69.83
N ASP A 363 72.88 -13.60 70.98
CA ASP A 363 74.33 -13.74 71.18
C ASP A 363 74.86 -15.18 71.01
N GLU A 364 76.15 -15.23 70.61
CA GLU A 364 77.23 -16.18 70.93
C GLU A 364 76.93 -17.68 71.15
N THR A 365 77.38 -18.57 70.24
CA THR A 365 78.61 -19.39 70.43
C THR A 365 78.86 -20.40 69.28
N THR A 366 80.06 -20.29 68.68
CA THR A 366 80.91 -21.34 68.05
C THR A 366 80.30 -22.47 67.20
N ASN A 367 80.42 -22.37 65.86
CA ASN A 367 81.22 -23.30 65.03
C ASN A 367 81.23 -22.88 63.54
N PRO A 368 82.34 -23.02 62.80
CA PRO A 368 82.44 -22.63 61.40
C PRO A 368 82.26 -23.84 60.48
N SER A 369 81.38 -23.76 59.48
CA SER A 369 81.55 -24.37 58.14
C SER A 369 80.33 -24.15 57.23
N SER A 370 80.63 -23.67 56.02
CA SER A 370 79.84 -23.78 54.77
C SER A 370 78.38 -23.30 54.77
N SER A 371 78.15 -22.09 54.27
CA SER A 371 76.93 -21.74 53.50
C SER A 371 77.08 -20.36 52.86
N THR A 372 77.99 -20.25 51.89
CA THR A 372 78.13 -19.07 51.03
C THR A 372 77.37 -19.32 49.73
N SER A 373 76.06 -19.09 49.73
CA SER A 373 75.25 -18.89 48.51
C SER A 373 73.79 -18.80 48.90
N ASN A 374 73.20 -17.60 48.92
CA ASN A 374 71.74 -17.40 48.72
C ASN A 374 71.33 -15.91 48.63
N THR A 375 72.22 -14.96 48.94
CA THR A 375 71.88 -13.51 48.92
C THR A 375 71.80 -12.88 47.52
N THR A 376 72.17 -13.59 46.45
CA THR A 376 72.10 -13.05 45.07
C THR A 376 70.76 -13.26 44.38
N ASN A 377 69.86 -14.12 44.90
CA ASN A 377 68.61 -14.46 44.22
C ASN A 377 67.51 -13.40 44.38
N ASN A 378 67.47 -12.64 45.50
CA ASN A 378 66.40 -11.65 45.73
C ASN A 378 66.52 -10.37 44.87
N LYS A 379 67.74 -9.94 44.52
CA LYS A 379 67.92 -8.78 43.61
C LYS A 379 67.43 -9.07 42.19
N GLY A 380 67.56 -10.32 41.73
CA GLY A 380 67.04 -10.74 40.41
C GLY A 380 65.51 -10.65 40.34
N ALA A 381 64.82 -11.11 41.39
CA ALA A 381 63.36 -11.08 41.47
C ALA A 381 62.78 -9.65 41.50
N LYS A 382 63.38 -8.73 42.26
CA LYS A 382 62.95 -7.31 42.30
C LYS A 382 63.12 -6.62 40.95
N ASN A 383 64.25 -6.85 40.26
CA ASN A 383 64.49 -6.29 38.93
C ASN A 383 63.53 -6.88 37.88
N PHE A 384 63.21 -8.17 37.96
CA PHE A 384 62.24 -8.82 37.08
C PHE A 384 60.83 -8.24 37.25
N LEU A 385 60.36 -8.08 38.48
CA LEU A 385 59.05 -7.47 38.79
C LEU A 385 58.99 -6.00 38.33
N SER A 386 60.06 -5.23 38.55
CA SER A 386 60.14 -3.83 38.11
C SER A 386 60.08 -3.68 36.59
N ASN A 387 60.76 -4.56 35.85
CA ASN A 387 60.68 -4.59 34.38
C ASN A 387 59.29 -5.02 33.90
N LYS A 388 58.66 -6.02 34.55
CA LYS A 388 57.31 -6.46 34.21
C LYS A 388 56.27 -5.35 34.43
N ILE A 389 56.35 -4.61 35.54
CA ILE A 389 55.48 -3.45 35.81
C ILE A 389 55.69 -2.35 34.76
N SER A 390 56.93 -2.13 34.31
CA SER A 390 57.22 -1.12 33.28
C SER A 390 56.63 -1.50 31.93
N ALA A 391 56.75 -2.77 31.52
CA ALA A 391 56.15 -3.28 30.29
C ALA A 391 54.62 -3.22 30.30
N LEU A 392 53.98 -3.59 31.42
CA LEU A 392 52.51 -3.50 31.56
C LEU A 392 52.01 -2.05 31.52
N ARG A 393 52.79 -1.09 32.01
CA ARG A 393 52.44 0.34 31.90
C ARG A 393 52.46 0.82 30.45
N GLU A 394 53.46 0.40 29.68
CA GLU A 394 53.58 0.73 28.25
C GLU A 394 52.41 0.13 27.45
N GLU A 395 52.10 -1.16 27.63
CA GLU A 395 50.96 -1.81 26.96
C GLU A 395 49.62 -1.14 27.33
N ARG A 396 49.42 -0.81 28.61
CA ARG A 396 48.22 -0.11 29.06
C ARG A 396 48.11 1.29 28.44
N ASP A 397 49.21 2.02 28.33
CA ASP A 397 49.22 3.36 27.74
C ASP A 397 48.94 3.31 26.23
N GLU A 398 49.43 2.28 25.52
CA GLU A 398 49.09 2.01 24.11
C GLU A 398 47.60 1.67 23.92
N VAL A 399 47.06 0.74 24.72
CA VAL A 399 45.62 0.38 24.68
C VAL A 399 44.75 1.59 25.00
N LYS A 400 45.17 2.43 25.95
CA LYS A 400 44.47 3.67 26.29
C LYS A 400 44.48 4.66 25.12
N GLN A 401 45.62 4.82 24.44
CA GLN A 401 45.71 5.69 23.27
C GLN A 401 44.81 5.20 22.11
N GLN A 402 44.74 3.88 21.88
CA GLN A 402 43.82 3.29 20.90
C GLN A 402 42.35 3.53 21.27
N LEU A 403 42.01 3.39 22.55
CA LEU A 403 40.65 3.64 23.05
C LEU A 403 40.25 5.11 22.89
N ASP A 404 41.15 6.05 23.21
CA ASP A 404 40.91 7.48 23.08
C ASP A 404 40.73 7.88 21.60
N ALA A 405 41.56 7.33 20.70
CA ALA A 405 41.43 7.55 19.26
C ALA A 405 40.11 7.01 18.70
N LEU A 406 39.70 5.81 19.11
CA LEU A 406 38.42 5.22 18.70
C LEU A 406 37.22 5.99 19.25
N GLN A 407 37.28 6.46 20.51
CA GLN A 407 36.23 7.29 21.09
C GLN A 407 36.12 8.63 20.37
N GLN A 408 37.24 9.26 20.02
CA GLN A 408 37.24 10.50 19.26
C GLN A 408 36.64 10.29 17.86
N LYS A 409 37.04 9.23 17.15
CA LYS A 409 36.45 8.87 15.85
C LYS A 409 34.94 8.64 15.95
N TYR A 410 34.49 7.90 16.96
CA TYR A 410 33.06 7.67 17.20
C TYR A 410 32.30 8.97 17.49
N LYS A 411 32.92 9.90 18.22
CA LYS A 411 32.35 11.22 18.49
C LYS A 411 32.24 12.07 17.23
N ASP A 412 33.27 12.07 16.39
CA ASP A 412 33.29 12.82 15.12
C ASP A 412 32.23 12.26 14.15
N ASP A 413 32.07 10.93 14.08
CA ASP A 413 31.01 10.26 13.31
C ASP A 413 29.61 10.66 13.80
N ILE A 414 29.39 10.71 15.13
CA ILE A 414 28.11 11.18 15.70
C ILE A 414 27.87 12.64 15.33
N SER A 415 28.85 13.52 15.48
CA SER A 415 28.68 14.94 15.14
C SER A 415 28.42 15.16 13.64
N ALA A 416 29.03 14.37 12.76
CA ALA A 416 28.73 14.40 11.33
C ALA A 416 27.30 13.92 11.03
N ASN A 417 26.83 12.87 11.72
CA ASN A 417 25.46 12.38 11.60
C ASN A 417 24.44 13.39 12.15
N GLU A 418 24.71 14.04 13.28
CA GLU A 418 23.86 15.10 13.85
C GLU A 418 23.73 16.28 12.86
N ALA A 419 24.83 16.68 12.21
CA ALA A 419 24.79 17.72 11.18
C ALA A 419 23.91 17.31 9.97
N ASN A 420 24.02 16.05 9.51
CA ASN A 420 23.17 15.53 8.43
C ASN A 420 21.69 15.47 8.84
N ILE A 421 21.39 15.09 10.10
CA ILE A 421 20.02 15.08 10.64
C ILE A 421 19.45 16.50 10.65
N ASP A 422 20.23 17.50 11.05
CA ASP A 422 19.77 18.88 11.06
C ASP A 422 19.56 19.44 9.64
N GLU A 423 20.38 19.04 8.66
CA GLU A 423 20.13 19.34 7.23
C GLU A 423 18.83 18.68 6.73
N MET A 424 18.59 17.42 7.10
CA MET A 424 17.34 16.72 6.76
C MET A 424 16.10 17.35 7.42
N LYS A 425 16.21 17.81 8.67
CA LYS A 425 15.12 18.56 9.34
C LYS A 425 14.82 19.86 8.62
N PHE A 426 15.86 20.58 8.20
CA PHE A 426 15.69 21.81 7.41
C PHE A 426 14.96 21.54 6.09
N ALA A 427 15.38 20.50 5.34
CA ALA A 427 14.71 20.08 4.11
C ALA A 427 13.25 19.64 4.35
N LEU A 428 12.97 19.00 5.49
CA LEU A 428 11.61 18.59 5.88
C LEU A 428 10.72 19.80 6.18
N ASP A 429 11.24 20.83 6.84
CA ASP A 429 10.49 22.05 7.14
C ASP A 429 10.22 22.86 5.87
N ASP A 430 11.16 22.94 4.93
CA ASP A 430 10.95 23.51 3.59
C ASP A 430 9.84 22.77 2.82
N LEU A 431 9.84 21.43 2.87
CA LEU A 431 8.77 20.61 2.26
C LEU A 431 7.41 20.85 2.91
N LYS A 432 7.35 20.96 4.25
CA LYS A 432 6.11 21.30 4.96
C LYS A 432 5.59 22.67 4.55
N GLN A 433 6.47 23.67 4.46
CA GLN A 433 6.10 25.01 4.00
C GLN A 433 5.56 24.99 2.57
N ARG A 434 6.21 24.24 1.66
CA ARG A 434 5.73 24.09 0.28
C ARG A 434 4.36 23.40 0.21
N ASN A 435 4.12 22.41 1.06
CA ASN A 435 2.82 21.73 1.13
C ASN A 435 1.71 22.65 1.67
N THR A 436 2.01 23.49 2.67
CA THR A 436 1.10 24.55 3.12
C THR A 436 0.77 25.53 2.00
N GLN A 437 1.77 25.95 1.22
CA GLN A 437 1.56 26.83 0.06
C GLN A 437 0.66 26.18 -1.00
N LEU A 438 0.94 24.92 -1.37
CA LEU A 438 0.12 24.19 -2.34
C LEU A 438 -1.33 24.03 -1.86
N THR A 439 -1.55 23.87 -0.56
CA THR A 439 -2.89 23.80 0.03
C THR A 439 -3.64 25.12 -0.14
N GLN A 440 -2.98 26.26 0.07
CA GLN A 440 -3.55 27.60 -0.16
C GLN A 440 -3.84 27.87 -1.64
N GLU A 441 -2.94 27.44 -2.54
CA GLU A 441 -3.14 27.52 -3.99
C GLU A 441 -4.36 26.67 -4.43
N LEU A 442 -4.55 25.48 -3.86
CA LEU A 442 -5.69 24.61 -4.13
C LEU A 442 -7.02 25.23 -3.64
N GLU A 443 -7.04 25.83 -2.45
CA GLU A 443 -8.22 26.54 -1.93
C GLU A 443 -8.59 27.74 -2.82
N THR A 444 -7.59 28.49 -3.28
CA THR A 444 -7.76 29.61 -4.22
C THR A 444 -8.32 29.13 -5.57
N ALA A 445 -7.82 28.01 -6.09
CA ALA A 445 -8.34 27.41 -7.33
C ALA A 445 -9.80 26.93 -7.17
N GLN A 446 -10.14 26.34 -6.02
CA GLN A 446 -11.51 25.90 -5.73
C GLN A 446 -12.50 27.07 -5.63
N THR A 447 -12.09 28.18 -5.01
CA THR A 447 -12.94 29.39 -4.95
C THR A 447 -13.13 30.00 -6.34
N HIS A 448 -12.09 30.03 -7.17
CA HIS A 448 -12.21 30.49 -8.56
C HIS A 448 -13.14 29.59 -9.40
N LEU A 449 -13.07 28.27 -9.26
CA LEU A 449 -14.01 27.34 -9.93
C LEU A 449 -15.46 27.58 -9.52
N LYS A 450 -15.71 27.83 -8.23
CA LYS A 450 -17.06 28.18 -7.74
C LYS A 450 -17.56 29.48 -8.39
N GLN A 451 -16.70 30.48 -8.53
CA GLN A 451 -17.03 31.74 -9.19
C GLN A 451 -17.37 31.54 -10.67
N LEU A 452 -16.55 30.79 -11.41
CA LEU A 452 -16.81 30.47 -12.81
C LEU A 452 -18.12 29.70 -13.01
N ASN A 453 -18.46 28.80 -12.08
CA ASN A 453 -19.72 28.06 -12.15
C ASN A 453 -20.95 28.98 -11.93
N ILE A 454 -20.84 29.99 -11.07
CA ILE A 454 -21.86 31.02 -10.89
C ILE A 454 -22.01 31.85 -12.17
N GLU A 455 -20.90 32.28 -12.78
CA GLU A 455 -20.91 33.03 -14.04
C GLU A 455 -21.53 32.23 -15.19
N TYR A 456 -21.20 30.94 -15.27
CA TYR A 456 -21.78 30.03 -16.26
C TYR A 456 -23.30 29.90 -16.13
N GLU A 457 -23.82 29.70 -14.92
CA GLU A 457 -25.26 29.61 -14.69
C GLU A 457 -25.98 30.95 -14.97
N ASN A 458 -25.35 32.09 -14.66
CA ASN A 458 -25.87 33.41 -15.04
C ASN A 458 -25.94 33.58 -16.56
N LEU A 459 -24.88 33.18 -17.29
CA LEU A 459 -24.84 33.27 -18.76
C LEU A 459 -25.91 32.39 -19.41
N LYS A 460 -26.08 31.17 -18.89
CA LYS A 460 -27.10 30.22 -19.31
C LYS A 460 -28.52 30.78 -19.13
N LYS A 461 -28.76 31.47 -18.01
CA LYS A 461 -30.03 32.18 -17.77
C LYS A 461 -30.26 33.30 -18.78
N THR A 462 -29.26 34.16 -19.04
CA THR A 462 -29.36 35.22 -20.05
C THR A 462 -29.59 34.66 -21.46
N LEU A 463 -28.98 33.52 -21.79
CA LEU A 463 -29.19 32.87 -23.09
C LEU A 463 -30.61 32.31 -23.24
N ALA A 464 -31.20 31.80 -22.17
CA ALA A 464 -32.59 31.34 -22.15
C ALA A 464 -33.57 32.53 -22.34
N GLU A 465 -33.31 33.66 -21.70
CA GLU A 465 -34.11 34.89 -21.82
C GLU A 465 -34.05 35.51 -23.23
N LYS A 466 -32.97 35.27 -23.99
CA LYS A 466 -32.80 35.81 -25.36
C LYS A 466 -33.48 34.99 -26.46
N LYS A 467 -34.03 33.80 -26.17
CA LYS A 467 -34.64 32.90 -27.17
C LYS A 467 -36.15 33.05 -27.35
N THR A 468 -36.79 34.03 -26.72
CA THR A 468 -38.22 34.32 -26.93
C THR A 468 -38.40 35.36 -28.03
N ASP A 469 -38.23 34.95 -29.28
CA ASP A 469 -38.90 35.61 -30.41
C ASP A 469 -39.44 34.52 -31.34
N PRO A 470 -40.76 34.34 -31.44
CA PRO A 470 -41.36 33.28 -32.22
C PRO A 470 -41.44 33.70 -33.70
N ASP A 471 -40.52 33.19 -34.51
CA ASP A 471 -40.65 33.25 -35.97
C ASP A 471 -41.58 32.13 -36.46
N PRO A 472 -42.68 32.41 -37.18
CA PRO A 472 -43.62 31.41 -37.61
C PRO A 472 -43.30 30.89 -39.02
N LYS A 473 -43.31 29.55 -39.11
CA LYS A 473 -43.49 28.69 -40.31
C LYS A 473 -42.21 28.23 -40.99
N GLU A 474 -41.97 26.93 -40.93
CA GLU A 474 -41.92 26.14 -42.16
C GLU A 474 -42.27 24.67 -41.94
N HIS A 475 -43.29 24.24 -42.68
CA HIS A 475 -43.76 22.86 -42.83
C HIS A 475 -42.78 22.10 -43.73
N LEU A 476 -42.20 21.00 -43.27
CA LEU A 476 -41.78 19.93 -44.18
C LEU A 476 -42.11 18.55 -43.62
N LEU A 477 -43.07 17.93 -44.31
CA LEU A 477 -43.41 16.52 -44.28
C LEU A 477 -42.22 15.69 -44.78
N ILE A 478 -41.75 14.73 -43.99
CA ILE A 478 -40.94 13.63 -44.48
C ILE A 478 -41.57 12.33 -44.01
N ASN A 479 -41.92 11.53 -45.01
CA ASN A 479 -42.60 10.25 -44.93
C ASN A 479 -41.77 9.19 -44.19
N ASP A 480 -42.49 8.42 -43.36
CA ASP A 480 -42.08 7.16 -42.79
C ASP A 480 -41.93 6.09 -43.87
N GLU A 481 -40.71 5.60 -44.07
CA GLU A 481 -40.46 4.28 -44.65
C GLU A 481 -39.84 3.37 -43.60
N ALA A 482 -40.58 2.28 -43.32
CA ALA A 482 -40.25 1.23 -42.39
C ALA A 482 -38.88 0.61 -42.66
N LYS A 483 -37.91 0.92 -41.81
CA LYS A 483 -36.75 0.07 -41.53
C LYS A 483 -36.92 -0.49 -40.12
N SER A 484 -36.90 -1.81 -40.03
CA SER A 484 -36.90 -2.53 -38.76
C SER A 484 -35.57 -2.26 -38.04
N ASP A 485 -35.50 -1.16 -37.31
CA ASP A 485 -34.47 -0.89 -36.32
C ASP A 485 -34.70 -1.83 -35.15
N ALA A 486 -34.08 -3.01 -35.21
CA ALA A 486 -33.82 -3.81 -34.02
C ALA A 486 -32.84 -3.01 -33.16
N ASN A 487 -33.37 -2.11 -32.33
CA ASN A 487 -32.59 -1.33 -31.38
C ASN A 487 -31.89 -2.32 -30.43
N PRO A 488 -30.55 -2.47 -30.50
CA PRO A 488 -29.82 -3.44 -29.68
C PRO A 488 -29.89 -3.13 -28.18
N ASP A 489 -30.41 -1.97 -27.78
CA ASP A 489 -30.57 -1.58 -26.39
C ASP A 489 -31.87 -2.10 -25.73
N ASN A 490 -32.82 -2.70 -26.48
CA ASN A 490 -34.03 -3.26 -25.88
C ASN A 490 -33.86 -4.75 -25.57
N VAL A 491 -32.98 -5.06 -24.62
CA VAL A 491 -32.81 -6.42 -24.12
C VAL A 491 -34.02 -6.78 -23.27
N ASP A 492 -34.77 -7.80 -23.69
CA ASP A 492 -35.96 -8.28 -22.98
C ASP A 492 -35.56 -8.90 -21.63
N ILE A 493 -35.76 -8.14 -20.55
CA ILE A 493 -35.48 -8.55 -19.17
C ILE A 493 -36.14 -9.90 -18.85
N THR A 494 -37.32 -10.16 -19.41
CA THR A 494 -38.07 -11.41 -19.19
C THR A 494 -37.30 -12.62 -19.69
N GLN A 495 -36.65 -12.50 -20.85
CA GLN A 495 -35.84 -13.59 -21.43
C GLN A 495 -34.58 -13.84 -20.61
N ILE A 496 -33.91 -12.78 -20.14
CA ILE A 496 -32.75 -12.92 -19.25
C ILE A 496 -33.15 -13.59 -17.95
N VAL A 497 -34.22 -13.11 -17.30
CA VAL A 497 -34.73 -13.66 -16.03
C VAL A 497 -35.10 -15.14 -16.21
N GLN A 498 -35.76 -15.50 -17.32
CA GLN A 498 -36.08 -16.90 -17.58
C GLN A 498 -34.84 -17.75 -17.82
N LYS A 499 -33.84 -17.25 -18.54
CA LYS A 499 -32.55 -17.92 -18.75
C LYS A 499 -31.87 -18.22 -17.42
N VAL A 500 -31.69 -17.21 -16.55
CA VAL A 500 -30.97 -17.40 -15.28
C VAL A 500 -31.73 -18.28 -14.30
N LYS A 501 -33.08 -18.28 -14.33
CA LYS A 501 -33.90 -19.26 -13.58
C LYS A 501 -33.63 -20.69 -14.02
N ASN A 502 -33.67 -20.94 -15.32
CA ASN A 502 -33.41 -22.28 -15.85
C ASN A 502 -32.00 -22.77 -15.49
N MET A 503 -31.01 -21.86 -15.44
CA MET A 503 -29.66 -22.17 -14.99
C MET A 503 -29.62 -22.54 -13.50
N ALA A 504 -30.29 -21.74 -12.65
CA ALA A 504 -30.42 -22.01 -11.23
C ALA A 504 -31.15 -23.33 -10.92
N ASP A 505 -32.18 -23.67 -11.70
CA ASP A 505 -32.92 -24.92 -11.56
C ASP A 505 -32.08 -26.14 -12.00
N SER A 506 -31.09 -25.94 -12.87
CA SER A 506 -30.24 -27.00 -13.42
C SER A 506 -29.00 -27.27 -12.57
N ASP A 507 -28.48 -26.26 -11.87
CA ASP A 507 -27.27 -26.36 -11.05
C ASP A 507 -27.55 -25.97 -9.59
N PRO A 508 -27.52 -26.94 -8.66
CA PRO A 508 -27.70 -26.66 -7.22
C PRO A 508 -26.68 -25.70 -6.62
N HIS A 509 -25.51 -25.52 -7.25
CA HIS A 509 -24.46 -24.61 -6.76
C HIS A 509 -24.59 -23.20 -7.34
N PHE A 510 -25.54 -22.98 -8.25
CA PHE A 510 -25.71 -21.70 -8.94
C PHE A 510 -26.05 -20.56 -7.96
N ALA A 511 -25.25 -19.50 -8.01
CA ALA A 511 -25.37 -18.34 -7.12
C ALA A 511 -25.34 -18.71 -5.62
N THR A 512 -24.56 -19.72 -5.24
CA THR A 512 -24.34 -20.07 -3.83
C THR A 512 -23.48 -18.99 -3.16
N PRO A 513 -23.91 -18.37 -2.04
CA PRO A 513 -23.17 -17.28 -1.38
C PRO A 513 -21.72 -17.63 -1.00
N ALA A 514 -21.43 -18.92 -0.81
CA ALA A 514 -20.10 -19.40 -0.50
C ALA A 514 -19.07 -19.12 -1.61
N ASN A 515 -19.52 -19.10 -2.86
CA ASN A 515 -18.68 -18.94 -4.04
C ASN A 515 -18.92 -17.57 -4.70
N VAL A 516 -19.33 -16.56 -3.92
CA VAL A 516 -19.73 -15.25 -4.47
C VAL A 516 -18.63 -14.59 -5.31
N LEU A 517 -17.34 -14.83 -5.02
CA LEU A 517 -16.26 -14.29 -5.85
C LEU A 517 -16.12 -14.97 -7.21
N GLU A 518 -16.65 -16.19 -7.36
CA GLU A 518 -16.65 -16.95 -8.60
C GLU A 518 -17.94 -16.76 -9.40
N TRP A 519 -18.92 -16.00 -8.87
CA TRP A 519 -20.17 -15.81 -9.57
C TRP A 519 -19.94 -15.10 -10.90
N THR A 520 -20.52 -15.70 -11.92
CA THR A 520 -20.67 -15.13 -13.25
C THR A 520 -21.65 -13.96 -13.25
N GLN A 521 -21.68 -13.19 -14.33
CA GLN A 521 -22.68 -12.13 -14.53
C GLN A 521 -24.12 -12.67 -14.49
N ASP A 522 -24.35 -13.89 -14.98
CA ASP A 522 -25.66 -14.55 -14.96
C ASP A 522 -26.11 -14.85 -13.51
N GLU A 523 -25.19 -15.26 -12.63
CA GLU A 523 -25.48 -15.49 -11.21
C GLU A 523 -25.77 -14.19 -10.45
N VAL A 524 -25.04 -13.11 -10.76
CA VAL A 524 -25.36 -11.77 -10.24
C VAL A 524 -26.75 -11.32 -10.69
N CYS A 525 -27.13 -11.60 -11.94
CA CYS A 525 -28.48 -11.29 -12.43
C CYS A 525 -29.57 -12.09 -11.70
N PHE A 526 -29.30 -13.37 -11.40
CA PHE A 526 -30.20 -14.19 -10.60
C PHE A 526 -30.34 -13.66 -9.17
N TRP A 527 -29.24 -13.20 -8.56
CA TRP A 527 -29.28 -12.55 -7.25
C TRP A 527 -30.13 -11.27 -7.26
N LEU A 528 -30.00 -10.40 -8.27
CA LEU A 528 -30.86 -9.22 -8.43
C LEU A 528 -32.33 -9.60 -8.60
N TYR A 529 -32.62 -10.68 -9.33
CA TYR A 529 -33.96 -11.24 -9.48
C TYR A 529 -34.52 -11.75 -8.14
N GLN A 530 -33.76 -12.51 -7.35
CA GLN A 530 -34.19 -12.98 -6.02
C GLN A 530 -34.53 -11.81 -5.08
N MET A 531 -33.79 -10.70 -5.21
CA MET A 531 -34.01 -9.47 -4.47
C MET A 531 -35.17 -8.62 -4.99
N GLN A 532 -35.86 -9.01 -6.06
CA GLN A 532 -36.93 -8.23 -6.70
C GLN A 532 -36.46 -6.82 -7.14
N VAL A 533 -35.26 -6.75 -7.72
CA VAL A 533 -34.70 -5.52 -8.32
C VAL A 533 -34.20 -5.79 -9.75
N GLU A 534 -34.88 -6.70 -10.45
CA GLU A 534 -34.56 -7.16 -11.81
C GLU A 534 -34.53 -6.05 -12.86
N VAL A 535 -35.15 -4.90 -12.58
CA VAL A 535 -35.14 -3.71 -13.46
C VAL A 535 -33.72 -3.18 -13.75
N TYR A 536 -32.73 -3.51 -12.91
CA TYR A 536 -31.33 -3.11 -13.09
C TYR A 536 -30.46 -4.16 -13.77
N ILE A 537 -31.01 -5.36 -14.06
CA ILE A 537 -30.26 -6.44 -14.73
C ILE A 537 -29.59 -5.97 -16.04
N PRO A 538 -30.28 -5.22 -16.94
CA PRO A 538 -29.64 -4.74 -18.17
C PRO A 538 -28.41 -3.86 -17.91
N GLN A 539 -28.47 -2.99 -16.91
CA GLN A 539 -27.36 -2.12 -16.53
C GLN A 539 -26.21 -2.92 -15.92
N PHE A 540 -26.49 -3.89 -15.06
CA PHE A 540 -25.46 -4.76 -14.48
C PHE A 540 -24.76 -5.61 -15.56
N LEU A 541 -25.52 -6.20 -16.48
CA LEU A 541 -24.97 -6.93 -17.63
C LEU A 541 -24.16 -6.01 -18.56
N LYS A 542 -24.70 -4.84 -18.90
CA LYS A 542 -24.01 -3.86 -19.74
C LYS A 542 -22.70 -3.40 -19.11
N MET A 543 -22.68 -3.26 -17.79
CA MET A 543 -21.49 -2.91 -17.03
C MET A 543 -20.57 -4.08 -16.81
N GLY A 544 -21.03 -5.32 -16.97
CA GLY A 544 -20.23 -6.54 -16.86
C GLY A 544 -19.96 -6.95 -15.40
N ILE A 545 -20.88 -6.64 -14.49
CA ILE A 545 -20.71 -6.88 -13.06
C ILE A 545 -20.83 -8.38 -12.76
N ASP A 546 -19.71 -8.98 -12.37
CA ASP A 546 -19.64 -10.33 -11.82
C ASP A 546 -19.60 -10.29 -10.27
N GLY A 547 -19.57 -11.45 -9.62
CA GLY A 547 -19.66 -11.50 -8.16
C GLY A 547 -18.45 -10.91 -7.43
N ASN A 548 -17.28 -10.97 -8.06
CA ASN A 548 -16.07 -10.36 -7.55
C ASN A 548 -16.18 -8.82 -7.54
N ILE A 549 -16.59 -8.23 -8.67
CA ILE A 549 -16.87 -6.78 -8.76
C ILE A 549 -18.00 -6.40 -7.80
N LEU A 550 -19.06 -7.22 -7.74
CA LEU A 550 -20.21 -6.99 -6.87
C LEU A 550 -19.77 -6.83 -5.41
N VAL A 551 -18.95 -7.75 -4.90
CA VAL A 551 -18.49 -7.75 -3.51
C VAL A 551 -17.37 -6.74 -3.28
N GLY A 552 -16.37 -6.67 -4.15
CA GLY A 552 -15.17 -5.86 -3.94
C GLY A 552 -15.37 -4.36 -4.17
N ASP A 553 -16.13 -3.99 -5.21
CA ASP A 553 -16.07 -2.64 -5.78
C ASP A 553 -17.39 -1.87 -5.73
N VAL A 554 -18.53 -2.56 -5.70
CA VAL A 554 -19.84 -1.89 -5.64
C VAL A 554 -20.00 -1.11 -4.33
N ASN A 555 -20.30 0.18 -4.46
CA ASN A 555 -20.57 1.11 -3.38
C ASN A 555 -21.76 2.04 -3.72
N GLU A 556 -22.23 2.82 -2.73
CA GLU A 556 -23.40 3.70 -2.89
C GLU A 556 -23.25 4.68 -4.06
N LYS A 557 -22.09 5.34 -4.17
CA LYS A 557 -21.82 6.34 -5.21
C LYS A 557 -22.00 5.73 -6.59
N TRP A 558 -21.48 4.52 -6.76
CA TRP A 558 -21.47 3.82 -8.03
C TRP A 558 -22.84 3.28 -8.45
N LEU A 559 -23.60 2.73 -7.49
CA LEU A 559 -25.00 2.36 -7.73
C LEU A 559 -25.81 3.57 -8.19
N LYS A 560 -25.56 4.74 -7.60
CA LYS A 560 -26.27 5.98 -7.93
C LYS A 560 -25.84 6.59 -9.27
N GLU A 561 -24.55 6.76 -9.49
CA GLU A 561 -23.99 7.53 -10.61
C GLU A 561 -23.86 6.68 -11.87
N ASP A 562 -23.29 5.47 -11.76
CA ASP A 562 -22.93 4.65 -12.92
C ASP A 562 -24.02 3.66 -13.32
N LEU A 563 -24.81 3.18 -12.36
CA LEU A 563 -25.89 2.21 -12.59
C LEU A 563 -27.29 2.84 -12.55
N ALA A 564 -27.39 4.13 -12.20
CA ALA A 564 -28.64 4.88 -12.11
C ALA A 564 -29.70 4.19 -11.22
N VAL A 565 -29.28 3.53 -10.14
CA VAL A 565 -30.15 2.85 -9.20
C VAL A 565 -30.92 3.88 -8.37
N SER A 566 -32.23 3.67 -8.21
CA SER A 566 -33.07 4.53 -7.38
C SER A 566 -32.62 4.49 -5.93
N LYS A 567 -32.64 5.64 -5.24
CA LYS A 567 -32.19 5.79 -3.84
C LYS A 567 -32.75 4.72 -2.89
N LEU A 568 -34.03 4.35 -3.06
CA LEU A 568 -34.67 3.32 -2.24
C LEU A 568 -34.10 1.91 -2.49
N HIS A 569 -33.75 1.60 -3.73
CA HIS A 569 -33.18 0.32 -4.11
C HIS A 569 -31.69 0.24 -3.74
N ILE A 570 -30.97 1.36 -3.70
CA ILE A 570 -29.57 1.41 -3.25
C ILE A 570 -29.43 0.83 -1.83
N THR A 571 -30.23 1.30 -0.87
CA THR A 571 -30.16 0.80 0.52
C THR A 571 -30.47 -0.70 0.60
N LYS A 572 -31.42 -1.18 -0.21
CA LYS A 572 -31.76 -2.61 -0.29
C LYS A 572 -30.58 -3.43 -0.84
N ILE A 573 -29.98 -3.00 -1.95
CA ILE A 573 -28.83 -3.65 -2.58
C ILE A 573 -27.64 -3.69 -1.62
N LEU A 574 -27.29 -2.57 -0.97
CA LEU A 574 -26.17 -2.52 -0.03
C LEU A 574 -26.37 -3.44 1.18
N ARG A 575 -27.60 -3.52 1.72
CA ARG A 575 -27.89 -4.42 2.85
C ARG A 575 -27.75 -5.89 2.48
N GLU A 576 -28.26 -6.31 1.31
CA GLU A 576 -28.07 -7.70 0.87
C GLU A 576 -26.62 -7.97 0.46
N LEU A 577 -25.91 -6.97 -0.06
CA LEU A 577 -24.48 -7.06 -0.35
C LEU A 577 -23.64 -7.25 0.93
N GLU A 578 -24.00 -6.57 2.03
CA GLU A 578 -23.38 -6.79 3.34
C GLU A 578 -23.61 -8.21 3.85
N LYS A 579 -24.78 -8.80 3.62
CA LYS A 579 -25.03 -10.21 3.95
C LYS A 579 -24.18 -11.17 3.12
N LEU A 580 -24.03 -10.91 1.83
CA LEU A 580 -23.13 -11.68 0.96
C LEU A 580 -21.67 -11.58 1.43
N LYS A 581 -21.21 -10.36 1.73
CA LYS A 581 -19.90 -10.11 2.32
C LYS A 581 -19.70 -10.89 3.61
N ALA A 582 -20.68 -10.86 4.51
CA ALA A 582 -20.60 -11.58 5.78
C ALA A 582 -20.48 -13.11 5.58
N HIS A 583 -21.22 -13.70 4.63
CA HIS A 583 -21.09 -15.11 4.30
C HIS A 583 -19.72 -15.44 3.72
N TYR A 584 -19.24 -14.62 2.78
CA TYR A 584 -17.91 -14.78 2.19
C TYR A 584 -16.79 -14.68 3.23
N TYR A 585 -16.77 -13.63 4.05
CA TYR A 585 -15.75 -13.45 5.08
C TYR A 585 -15.82 -14.49 6.20
N LEU A 586 -17.00 -15.04 6.48
CA LEU A 586 -17.12 -16.14 7.43
C LEU A 586 -16.38 -17.38 6.89
N ILE A 587 -16.53 -17.67 5.59
CA ILE A 587 -15.84 -18.78 4.94
C ILE A 587 -14.34 -18.50 4.84
N GLU A 588 -13.96 -17.29 4.43
CA GLU A 588 -12.55 -16.91 4.31
C GLU A 588 -11.84 -16.93 5.67
N ARG A 589 -12.48 -16.48 6.76
CA ARG A 589 -11.92 -16.59 8.11
C ARG A 589 -11.80 -18.05 8.57
N VAL A 590 -12.84 -18.85 8.35
CA VAL A 590 -12.78 -20.29 8.67
C VAL A 590 -11.69 -20.97 7.85
N HIS A 591 -11.46 -20.56 6.60
CA HIS A 591 -10.39 -21.08 5.77
C HIS A 591 -9.02 -20.58 6.24
N PHE A 592 -8.84 -19.29 6.50
CA PHE A 592 -7.57 -18.66 6.87
C PHE A 592 -7.06 -19.11 8.25
N ASP A 593 -7.94 -19.14 9.27
CA ASP A 593 -7.58 -19.63 10.61
C ASP A 593 -7.24 -21.13 10.61
N PHE A 594 -7.62 -21.86 9.55
CA PHE A 594 -7.44 -23.30 9.45
C PHE A 594 -6.32 -23.71 8.48
N THR A 595 -6.07 -22.94 7.41
CA THR A 595 -4.97 -23.16 6.45
C THR A 595 -3.65 -22.52 6.87
N GLY A 596 -3.65 -21.61 7.85
CA GLY A 596 -2.43 -21.19 8.54
C GLY A 596 -1.70 -22.33 9.26
N SER A 597 -2.33 -23.50 9.39
CA SER A 597 -1.73 -24.76 9.88
C SER A 597 -1.92 -25.89 8.86
N PHE A 598 -1.32 -25.74 7.67
CA PHE A 598 -0.87 -26.70 6.64
C PHE A 598 -1.44 -28.15 6.48
N PHE A 599 -2.54 -28.59 7.11
CA PHE A 599 -2.87 -30.02 7.17
C PHE A 599 -4.22 -30.47 6.63
N LEU A 600 -5.09 -29.59 6.14
CA LEU A 600 -6.51 -29.96 6.00
C LEU A 600 -7.13 -29.67 4.62
N ILE A 601 -6.41 -30.03 3.56
CA ILE A 601 -7.05 -30.34 2.27
C ILE A 601 -7.54 -31.79 2.35
N GLY A 602 -8.78 -32.00 2.80
CA GLY A 602 -9.40 -33.35 2.83
C GLY A 602 -10.52 -33.61 3.84
N LEU A 603 -10.99 -32.62 4.60
CA LEU A 603 -12.09 -32.84 5.55
C LEU A 603 -13.44 -32.86 4.85
N SER A 604 -14.32 -33.74 5.34
CA SER A 604 -15.73 -33.75 4.95
C SER A 604 -16.50 -32.60 5.60
N GLU A 605 -17.63 -32.21 5.00
CA GLU A 605 -18.54 -31.18 5.52
C GLU A 605 -18.92 -31.41 7.00
N GLN A 606 -19.14 -32.67 7.39
CA GLN A 606 -19.45 -33.04 8.78
C GLN A 606 -18.29 -32.76 9.74
N GLN A 607 -17.05 -32.94 9.30
CA GLN A 607 -15.87 -32.63 10.10
C GLN A 607 -15.70 -31.11 10.25
N ALA A 608 -15.94 -30.35 9.19
CA ALA A 608 -15.92 -28.88 9.24
C ALA A 608 -16.96 -28.34 10.25
N ILE A 609 -18.18 -28.89 10.25
CA ILE A 609 -19.22 -28.53 11.23
C ILE A 609 -18.78 -28.85 12.66
N GLN A 610 -18.17 -30.01 12.89
CA GLN A 610 -17.68 -30.40 14.22
C GLN A 610 -16.56 -29.48 14.73
N ILE A 611 -15.67 -29.06 13.84
CA ILE A 611 -14.61 -28.10 14.15
C ILE A 611 -15.19 -26.72 14.49
N LEU A 612 -16.22 -26.29 13.76
CA LEU A 612 -16.91 -25.02 14.00
C LEU A 612 -17.57 -25.01 15.39
N GLU A 613 -18.20 -26.11 15.79
CA GLU A 613 -18.79 -26.27 17.12
C GLU A 613 -17.72 -26.26 18.23
N LEU A 614 -16.59 -26.96 18.04
CA LEU A 614 -15.46 -26.93 18.98
C LEU A 614 -14.85 -25.53 19.09
N THR A 615 -14.75 -24.81 17.98
CA THR A 615 -14.21 -23.43 17.96
C THR A 615 -15.13 -22.48 18.72
N LYS A 616 -16.45 -22.66 18.60
CA LYS A 616 -17.45 -21.93 19.38
C LYS A 616 -17.29 -22.19 20.88
N GLN A 617 -17.16 -23.46 21.28
CA GLN A 617 -16.91 -23.83 22.69
C GLN A 617 -15.62 -23.22 23.23
N LEU A 618 -14.53 -23.26 22.45
CA LEU A 618 -13.24 -22.66 22.84
C LEU A 618 -13.35 -21.14 23.04
N LYS A 619 -14.19 -20.46 22.23
CA LYS A 619 -14.44 -19.03 22.38
C LYS A 619 -15.20 -18.73 23.67
N GLU A 620 -16.24 -19.49 23.98
CA GLU A 620 -17.01 -19.37 25.23
C GLU A 620 -16.12 -19.61 26.46
N GLU A 621 -15.20 -20.58 26.41
CA GLU A 621 -14.22 -20.82 27.48
C GLU A 621 -13.24 -19.66 27.66
N ARG A 622 -12.77 -19.05 26.56
CA ARG A 622 -11.87 -17.88 26.65
C ARG A 622 -12.57 -16.65 27.22
N GLU A 623 -13.83 -16.41 26.85
CA GLU A 623 -14.62 -15.32 27.42
C GLU A 623 -14.85 -15.54 28.93
N LEU A 624 -15.11 -16.79 29.34
CA LEU A 624 -15.23 -17.15 30.75
C LEU A 624 -13.90 -16.98 31.51
N ALA A 625 -12.77 -17.39 30.93
CA ALA A 625 -11.45 -17.21 31.52
C ALA A 625 -11.12 -15.71 31.71
N HIS A 626 -11.40 -14.88 30.70
CA HIS A 626 -11.21 -13.44 30.80
C HIS A 626 -12.12 -12.81 31.87
N ALA A 627 -13.36 -13.28 32.02
CA ALA A 627 -14.24 -12.85 33.10
C ALA A 627 -13.64 -13.16 34.48
N TYR A 628 -13.09 -14.37 34.68
CA TYR A 628 -12.40 -14.72 35.93
C TYR A 628 -11.13 -13.91 36.17
N GLU A 629 -10.32 -13.65 35.15
CA GLU A 629 -9.14 -12.78 35.29
C GLU A 629 -9.52 -11.36 35.72
N THR A 630 -10.62 -10.85 35.17
CA THR A 630 -11.17 -9.53 35.55
C THR A 630 -11.64 -9.53 37.00
N GLU A 631 -12.33 -10.58 37.44
CA GLU A 631 -12.77 -10.74 38.84
C GLU A 631 -11.58 -10.86 39.80
N ILE A 632 -10.56 -11.64 39.46
CA ILE A 632 -9.32 -11.74 40.24
C ILE A 632 -8.63 -10.37 40.34
N ALA A 633 -8.56 -9.62 39.25
CA ALA A 633 -7.97 -8.28 39.25
C ALA A 633 -8.76 -7.30 40.12
N GLN A 634 -10.11 -7.38 40.10
CA GLN A 634 -10.97 -6.59 40.98
C GLN A 634 -10.76 -6.95 42.46
N LEU A 635 -10.74 -8.23 42.80
CA LEU A 635 -10.48 -8.70 44.16
C LEU A 635 -9.10 -8.26 44.64
N LYS A 636 -8.08 -8.32 43.77
CA LYS A 636 -6.74 -7.83 44.11
C LYS A 636 -6.72 -6.33 44.37
N ALA A 637 -7.39 -5.53 43.54
CA ALA A 637 -7.52 -4.08 43.75
C ALA A 637 -8.30 -3.74 45.03
N GLU A 638 -9.29 -4.55 45.40
CA GLU A 638 -10.04 -4.40 46.65
C GLU A 638 -9.20 -4.79 47.88
N MET A 639 -8.38 -5.84 47.77
CA MET A 639 -7.39 -6.20 48.80
C MET A 639 -6.36 -5.09 49.00
N GLU A 640 -5.89 -4.44 47.93
CA GLU A 640 -4.93 -3.32 48.03
C GLU A 640 -5.53 -2.05 48.64
N ARG A 641 -6.87 -1.86 48.57
CA ARG A 641 -7.56 -0.75 49.24
C ARG A 641 -7.86 -1.02 50.72
N ASN A 642 -8.02 -2.28 51.09
CA ASN A 642 -8.33 -2.65 52.46
C ASN A 642 -7.06 -2.60 53.34
N ASP A 643 -7.21 -2.19 54.59
CA ASP A 643 -6.12 -2.14 55.58
C ASP A 643 -5.37 -3.49 55.59
N PRO A 644 -4.02 -3.51 55.45
CA PRO A 644 -3.22 -4.73 55.49
C PRO A 644 -3.55 -5.65 56.67
N VAL A 645 -3.98 -5.08 57.81
CA VAL A 645 -4.40 -5.82 59.00
C VAL A 645 -5.71 -6.60 58.76
N ALA A 646 -6.67 -6.02 58.04
CA ALA A 646 -7.92 -6.68 57.67
C ALA A 646 -7.69 -7.82 56.67
N VAL A 647 -6.76 -7.64 55.72
CA VAL A 647 -6.36 -8.67 54.76
C VAL A 647 -5.68 -9.86 55.44
N ILE A 648 -4.79 -9.60 56.40
CA ILE A 648 -4.15 -10.66 57.20
C ILE A 648 -5.18 -11.43 58.04
N LEU A 649 -6.15 -10.74 58.64
CA LEU A 649 -7.23 -11.38 59.40
C LEU A 649 -8.15 -12.25 58.52
N LEU A 650 -8.47 -11.79 57.30
CA LEU A 650 -9.23 -12.58 56.33
C LEU A 650 -8.47 -13.82 55.84
N LEU A 651 -7.17 -13.71 55.59
CA LEU A 651 -6.32 -14.86 55.24
C LEU A 651 -6.24 -15.87 56.38
N TYR A 652 -6.10 -15.42 57.63
CA TYR A 652 -6.13 -16.30 58.80
C TYR A 652 -7.48 -17.00 58.96
N LEU A 653 -8.60 -16.30 58.74
CA LEU A 653 -9.95 -16.89 58.74
C LEU A 653 -10.13 -17.91 57.61
N PHE A 654 -9.61 -17.63 56.41
CA PHE A 654 -9.71 -18.54 55.27
C PHE A 654 -8.90 -19.82 55.50
N VAL A 655 -7.67 -19.71 56.00
CA VAL A 655 -6.84 -20.88 56.38
C VAL A 655 -7.50 -21.68 57.50
N ALA A 656 -8.03 -21.01 58.54
CA ALA A 656 -8.74 -21.68 59.63
C ALA A 656 -10.00 -22.42 59.16
N LEU A 657 -10.74 -21.87 58.20
CA LEU A 657 -11.91 -22.52 57.56
C LEU A 657 -11.50 -23.72 56.70
N PHE A 658 -10.39 -23.61 55.96
CA PHE A 658 -9.85 -24.72 55.17
C PHE A 658 -9.38 -25.89 56.06
N ASP A 659 -8.71 -25.58 57.17
CA ASP A 659 -8.25 -26.58 58.14
C ASP A 659 -9.40 -27.26 58.89
N THR A 660 -10.48 -26.53 59.21
CA THR A 660 -11.68 -27.13 59.81
C THR A 660 -12.45 -28.00 58.81
N ASN A 661 -12.48 -27.63 57.53
CA ASN A 661 -13.13 -28.43 56.50
C ASN A 661 -12.34 -29.71 56.19
N ASN A 662 -11.01 -29.66 56.17
CA ASN A 662 -10.16 -30.85 56.03
C ASN A 662 -10.23 -31.78 57.25
N ASN A 663 -10.34 -31.26 58.47
CA ASN A 663 -10.49 -32.10 59.67
C ASN A 663 -11.87 -32.77 59.76
N ASN A 664 -12.94 -32.15 59.26
CA ASN A 664 -14.27 -32.78 59.20
C ASN A 664 -14.33 -33.94 58.18
N ASN A 665 -13.59 -33.86 57.07
CA ASN A 665 -13.51 -34.98 56.12
C ASN A 665 -12.74 -36.19 56.66
N ASN A 666 -11.85 -36.01 57.65
CA ASN A 666 -11.15 -37.13 58.30
C ASN A 666 -11.97 -37.83 59.40
N ASN A 667 -13.00 -37.18 59.95
CA ASN A 667 -13.87 -37.81 60.96
C ASN A 667 -15.04 -38.60 60.37
N ASN A 668 -15.37 -38.42 59.08
CA ASN A 668 -16.39 -39.23 58.40
C ASN A 668 -15.87 -40.57 57.83
N ASN A 669 -14.60 -40.89 58.07
CA ASN A 669 -13.97 -42.16 57.69
C ASN A 669 -13.60 -43.04 58.91
N LYS A 670 -14.34 -42.90 60.02
CA LYS A 670 -14.26 -43.79 61.18
C LYS A 670 -15.59 -44.42 61.54
#